data_AF-A0A971UZA9-F1
#
_entry.id   AF-A0A971UZA9-F1
#
_cell.length_a   1.000
_cell.length_b   1.000
_cell.length_c   1.000
_cell.angle_alpha   90.00
_cell.angle_beta   90.00
_cell.angle_gamma   90.00
#
_symmetry.space_group_name_H-M   'P 1'
#
loop_
_entity.id
_entity.type
_entity.pdbx_description
1 polymer ?
#
loop_
_entity_poly.entity_id
_entity_poly.type
_entity_poly.pdbx_seq_one_letter_code
_entity_poly.pdbx_strand_id
1 'polypeptide(L)'
;MRKSFLKAQKSMALFLCFAVIFSMAGNIASAYISSFGKTSIFHSEERKLAEGVVLNRWNGIAGNNTYKAGQTITFNPKTSDAMVFAAFGNSVNSRVTLSSMSKIEEQKQGVSIIGGINGDFYYLENGVPIGLCVQNGKLISYSNTKWYAVGFNQDGSVIIDAPNLEMYYTINGKKYTFSNFNKPQNDWGPYLYSSDFGPNTGSTVDSLEAILDIVEGDLKIGGTVKTRITGIKINARSTPIGENQLVLSARIGKYGVSSMGDFRVGEEVVFYFDDPENKWTNVTQAVGGEKILINNGAIASGLSSTDYNPFTAVGVKANGDVVFYQVDGRSTLSQGVSSAEAAQFLHALGCVKALKLDGGGSSAIIARMPGHSSPGLLNKPSDGTERANSNGLLLISKKSIAIKEGRETNSTVAESLHVYPGKVYALPMASVQFSALATNKHYLPAQLPASIDWVSGTGTIDKNGLLQVGDTTGTFYVMAASNNVAGSATVTVLDKVTSLKPSKSVLTMLPGDKIDLSCEAYYYNMKVHSSDSSFTWQVEGNIGTITQDGVFTMADNASGSGRIIVKYGNTSAYIDVVIPATPNAIEDFESGISWGYSTVRAKSANVSLIQDKEMARSGSGLLKLDYDFTLGTGVEKGVAGVYAYPLDPNTKTKTEITINGTPNAIGMWVYGDNSKAWLRASVKDGSGQSFYIDFTPDYDPATGKGGIDWTGWKYVEAKIPSGRKGPFILETPIRVMCSRDEMRTKGTLYFDQIRAVFADGNIVQAPTVKITSPEDKAVIKTEKIPLSAEIIKAPNGADIDAKSVKVILDGNELTNVNVEGTGSVTLKGELGSDNILSDGTHTLTINYSDTAGNKGTRTITFTVDTGAPQVIASTDAVVVEGGSVTTTLSVKNPKNLKKIYVDFEYDVTKLEPVDQDSSAPGIQAALESWAKKGTIIANRIDEKNGRVLIVIDNLTNLSTADMAKLATITFKARSGFDETQIKLHLGAMIVEGRGQSQRFPLPDMKINLDYPLILKAEGIKPGETAILTVTDKNGQPVEGAEIYLNDLTYSFWRTDANGKVVTNILTQLMDGEPLSIWAKKGNLKSKRLVLVE
;
A
#
# COMPACT_ATOMS: atom_id res chain seq x y z
N MET A 1 -50.69 -4.37 17.36
CA MET A 1 -51.18 -3.46 16.31
C MET A 1 -51.19 -1.98 16.73
N ARG A 2 -51.91 -1.55 17.79
CA ARG A 2 -51.96 -0.12 18.16
C ARG A 2 -50.60 0.53 18.50
N LYS A 3 -49.68 -0.21 19.16
CA LYS A 3 -48.30 0.24 19.45
C LYS A 3 -47.39 0.30 18.21
N SER A 4 -47.59 -0.55 17.19
CA SER A 4 -46.81 -0.49 15.95
C SER A 4 -47.31 0.64 15.05
N PHE A 5 -48.63 0.89 15.04
CA PHE A 5 -49.24 2.02 14.33
C PHE A 5 -48.82 3.39 14.92
N LEU A 6 -48.71 3.49 16.25
CA LEU A 6 -48.22 4.68 16.95
C LEU A 6 -46.71 4.93 16.76
N LYS A 7 -45.89 3.87 16.62
CA LYS A 7 -44.47 3.98 16.24
C LYS A 7 -44.33 4.50 14.81
N ALA A 8 -45.10 3.95 13.86
CA ALA A 8 -45.09 4.38 12.47
C ALA A 8 -45.52 5.85 12.30
N GLN A 9 -46.54 6.31 13.03
CA GLN A 9 -46.96 7.72 12.99
C GLN A 9 -45.92 8.68 13.58
N LYS A 10 -45.18 8.29 14.64
CA LYS A 10 -44.09 9.12 15.19
C LYS A 10 -42.93 9.25 14.22
N SER A 11 -42.53 8.16 13.57
CA SER A 11 -41.49 8.17 12.53
C SER A 11 -41.88 9.01 11.32
N MET A 12 -43.15 8.96 10.89
CA MET A 12 -43.67 9.71 9.74
C MET A 12 -43.85 11.21 10.04
N ALA A 13 -44.23 11.57 11.28
CA ALA A 13 -44.29 12.96 11.74
C ALA A 13 -42.88 13.57 11.92
N LEU A 14 -41.90 12.79 12.38
CA LEU A 14 -40.49 13.22 12.40
C LEU A 14 -40.01 13.47 10.96
N PHE A 15 -40.33 12.57 10.03
CA PHE A 15 -39.95 12.67 8.63
C PHE A 15 -40.52 13.92 7.94
N LEU A 16 -41.79 14.28 8.19
CA LEU A 16 -42.39 15.51 7.67
C LEU A 16 -41.81 16.77 8.30
N CYS A 17 -41.58 16.79 9.62
CA CYS A 17 -40.98 17.96 10.28
C CYS A 17 -39.54 18.21 9.81
N PHE A 18 -38.73 17.16 9.63
CA PHE A 18 -37.37 17.31 9.12
C PHE A 18 -37.32 17.63 7.63
N ALA A 19 -38.20 17.08 6.80
CA ALA A 19 -38.27 17.41 5.37
C ALA A 19 -38.62 18.89 5.12
N VAL A 20 -39.48 19.48 5.96
CA VAL A 20 -39.84 20.92 5.87
C VAL A 20 -38.71 21.81 6.40
N ILE A 21 -38.01 21.41 7.47
CA ILE A 21 -36.86 22.17 8.02
C ILE A 21 -35.64 22.13 7.08
N PHE A 22 -35.42 21.04 6.35
CA PHE A 22 -34.29 20.92 5.40
C PHE A 22 -34.47 21.70 4.09
N SER A 23 -35.70 22.09 3.73
CA SER A 23 -35.91 23.09 2.67
C SER A 23 -35.38 24.48 3.05
N MET A 24 -35.13 24.74 4.34
CA MET A 24 -34.66 26.03 4.86
C MET A 24 -33.20 26.02 5.39
N ALA A 25 -32.59 24.85 5.61
CA ALA A 25 -31.24 24.73 6.21
C ALA A 25 -30.09 24.56 5.21
N GLY A 26 -30.26 24.92 3.94
CA GLY A 26 -29.30 24.63 2.88
C GLY A 26 -29.01 25.77 1.91
N ASN A 27 -28.94 27.03 2.36
CA ASN A 27 -28.37 28.12 1.54
C ASN A 27 -26.91 28.38 1.95
N ILE A 28 -26.04 27.39 1.72
CA ILE A 28 -24.63 27.65 1.43
C ILE A 28 -24.49 27.43 -0.07
N ALA A 29 -24.96 28.38 -0.88
CA ALA A 29 -24.72 28.34 -2.32
C ALA A 29 -23.38 29.02 -2.58
N SER A 30 -22.26 28.29 -2.42
CA SER A 30 -21.03 28.72 -3.07
C SER A 30 -21.24 28.62 -4.59
N ALA A 31 -20.59 29.49 -5.36
CA ALA A 31 -20.66 29.44 -6.83
C ALA A 31 -20.16 28.08 -7.32
N TYR A 32 -21.06 27.24 -7.82
CA TYR A 32 -20.74 25.94 -8.38
C TYR A 32 -20.16 26.11 -9.78
N ILE A 33 -18.96 25.58 -10.00
CA ILE A 33 -18.34 25.54 -11.34
C ILE A 33 -18.72 24.21 -11.99
N SER A 34 -19.39 24.27 -13.14
CA SER A 34 -19.70 23.09 -13.96
C SER A 34 -18.59 22.73 -14.94
N SER A 35 -17.72 23.69 -15.29
CA SER A 35 -16.61 23.50 -16.22
C SER A 35 -15.58 24.62 -16.14
N PHE A 36 -14.34 24.33 -16.52
CA PHE A 36 -13.28 25.33 -16.72
C PHE A 36 -12.36 24.89 -17.86
N GLY A 37 -11.97 25.82 -18.72
CA GLY A 37 -11.22 25.49 -19.94
C GLY A 37 -11.95 24.45 -20.78
N LYS A 38 -11.31 23.31 -21.03
CA LYS A 38 -11.89 22.15 -21.74
C LYS A 38 -12.34 21.02 -20.78
N THR A 39 -12.37 21.29 -19.48
CA THR A 39 -12.72 20.31 -18.43
C THR A 39 -14.14 20.50 -17.98
N SER A 40 -14.95 19.44 -18.02
CA SER A 40 -16.28 19.38 -17.43
C SER A 40 -16.23 18.73 -16.06
N ILE A 41 -16.89 19.29 -15.05
CA ILE A 41 -16.96 18.74 -13.69
C ILE A 41 -18.20 17.85 -13.60
N PHE A 42 -18.00 16.57 -13.30
CA PHE A 42 -19.07 15.56 -13.19
C PHE A 42 -19.34 15.13 -11.74
N HIS A 43 -18.42 15.44 -10.83
CA HIS A 43 -18.58 15.22 -9.40
C HIS A 43 -18.24 16.48 -8.65
N SER A 44 -19.07 16.80 -7.66
CA SER A 44 -18.72 17.76 -6.62
C SER A 44 -19.41 17.44 -5.30
N GLU A 45 -18.72 17.72 -4.21
CA GLU A 45 -19.21 17.63 -2.85
C GLU A 45 -18.77 18.87 -2.07
N GLU A 46 -19.73 19.50 -1.40
CA GLU A 46 -19.49 20.63 -0.52
C GLU A 46 -19.66 20.22 0.95
N ARG A 47 -18.77 20.69 1.82
CA ARG A 47 -18.79 20.43 3.26
C ARG A 47 -18.41 21.69 4.03
N LYS A 48 -19.27 22.14 4.94
CA LYS A 48 -18.94 23.19 5.91
C LYS A 48 -17.99 22.63 6.97
N LEU A 49 -16.82 23.25 7.13
CA LEU A 49 -15.78 22.83 8.10
C LEU A 49 -15.86 23.62 9.42
N ALA A 50 -16.29 24.87 9.35
CA ALA A 50 -16.53 25.77 10.47
C ALA A 50 -17.49 26.89 10.02
N GLU A 51 -17.89 27.80 10.92
CA GLU A 51 -18.69 28.96 10.51
C GLU A 51 -17.95 29.82 9.48
N GLY A 52 -18.58 30.03 8.32
CA GLY A 52 -17.96 30.73 7.18
C GLY A 52 -16.75 30.03 6.52
N VAL A 53 -16.53 28.73 6.74
CA VAL A 53 -15.45 27.96 6.10
C VAL A 53 -16.01 26.73 5.38
N VAL A 54 -15.76 26.64 4.07
CA VAL A 54 -16.37 25.63 3.19
C VAL A 54 -15.31 24.89 2.39
N LEU A 55 -15.32 23.56 2.44
CA LEU A 55 -14.57 22.66 1.58
C LEU A 55 -15.43 22.28 0.37
N ASN A 56 -14.87 22.39 -0.83
CA ASN A 56 -15.41 21.77 -2.04
C ASN A 56 -14.41 20.73 -2.57
N ARG A 57 -14.90 19.56 -2.95
CA ARG A 57 -14.13 18.54 -3.68
C ARG A 57 -14.78 18.34 -5.03
N TRP A 58 -13.98 18.19 -6.10
CA TRP A 58 -14.51 18.01 -7.45
C TRP A 58 -13.67 17.03 -8.26
N ASN A 59 -14.34 16.28 -9.14
CA ASN A 59 -13.70 15.52 -10.21
C ASN A 59 -14.25 15.99 -11.56
N GLY A 60 -13.35 16.13 -12.53
CA GLY A 60 -13.66 16.54 -13.88
C GLY A 60 -12.95 15.70 -14.93
N ILE A 61 -13.42 15.83 -16.16
CA ILE A 61 -12.89 15.16 -17.34
C ILE A 61 -12.68 16.19 -18.45
N ALA A 62 -11.48 16.20 -19.03
CA ALA A 62 -11.17 17.02 -20.19
C ALA A 62 -11.69 16.35 -21.48
N GLY A 63 -11.92 17.14 -22.53
CA GLY A 63 -12.46 16.64 -23.81
C GLY A 63 -11.62 15.55 -24.53
N ASN A 64 -10.39 15.29 -24.07
CA ASN A 64 -9.52 14.20 -24.50
C ASN A 64 -9.56 12.97 -23.56
N ASN A 65 -10.57 12.85 -22.71
CA ASN A 65 -10.76 11.80 -21.72
C ASN A 65 -9.68 11.74 -20.61
N THR A 66 -8.96 12.83 -20.32
CA THR A 66 -8.08 12.89 -19.14
C THR A 66 -8.83 13.36 -17.91
N TYR A 67 -8.62 12.66 -16.79
CA TYR A 67 -9.26 12.97 -15.52
C TYR A 67 -8.50 14.07 -14.76
N LYS A 68 -9.24 14.87 -13.99
CA LYS A 68 -8.73 15.89 -13.09
C LYS A 68 -9.49 15.81 -11.77
N ALA A 69 -8.79 15.94 -10.65
CA ALA A 69 -9.38 15.95 -9.32
C ALA A 69 -8.76 17.06 -8.48
N GLY A 70 -9.58 17.80 -7.75
CA GLY A 70 -9.12 18.92 -6.95
C GLY A 70 -10.07 19.31 -5.83
N GLN A 71 -9.61 20.23 -5.01
CA GLN A 71 -10.25 20.67 -3.79
C GLN A 71 -10.06 22.17 -3.59
N THR A 72 -11.03 22.81 -2.94
CA THR A 72 -10.91 24.19 -2.47
C THR A 72 -11.36 24.32 -1.02
N ILE A 73 -10.68 25.13 -0.22
CA ILE A 73 -11.21 25.66 1.05
C ILE A 73 -11.46 27.15 0.85
N THR A 74 -12.72 27.58 0.97
CA THR A 74 -13.13 28.98 0.86
C THR A 74 -13.52 29.52 2.23
N PHE A 75 -13.00 30.70 2.58
CA PHE A 75 -13.30 31.36 3.84
C PHE A 75 -13.07 32.87 3.72
N ASN A 76 -13.66 33.65 4.62
CA ASN A 76 -13.40 35.08 4.72
C ASN A 76 -12.60 35.39 6.00
N PRO A 77 -11.36 35.89 5.91
CA PRO A 77 -10.54 36.13 7.10
C PRO A 77 -11.21 37.08 8.12
N LYS A 78 -12.07 38.00 7.66
CA LYS A 78 -12.79 38.96 8.51
C LYS A 78 -13.98 38.33 9.23
N THR A 79 -14.84 37.63 8.49
CA THR A 79 -16.16 37.21 9.00
C THR A 79 -16.27 35.73 9.39
N SER A 80 -15.38 34.87 8.91
CA SER A 80 -15.40 33.44 9.28
C SER A 80 -14.75 33.17 10.64
N ASP A 81 -15.00 31.97 11.17
CA ASP A 81 -14.35 31.43 12.37
C ASP A 81 -12.90 30.96 12.12
N ALA A 82 -12.33 31.22 10.94
CA ALA A 82 -10.93 30.91 10.61
C ALA A 82 -10.00 32.12 10.73
N MET A 83 -8.82 31.88 11.28
CA MET A 83 -7.66 32.78 11.27
C MET A 83 -6.54 32.12 10.48
N VAL A 84 -5.93 32.84 9.54
CA VAL A 84 -4.77 32.33 8.80
C VAL A 84 -3.53 32.35 9.69
N PHE A 85 -2.68 31.33 9.55
CA PHE A 85 -1.41 31.21 10.25
C PHE A 85 -0.35 30.67 9.29
N ALA A 86 0.74 31.42 9.09
CA ALA A 86 1.89 30.92 8.34
C ALA A 86 2.67 29.97 9.25
N ALA A 87 2.81 28.71 8.83
CA ALA A 87 3.60 27.71 9.53
C ALA A 87 4.84 27.37 8.71
N PHE A 88 5.94 27.04 9.38
CA PHE A 88 7.15 26.53 8.74
C PHE A 88 7.68 25.33 9.53
N GLY A 89 8.77 24.73 9.07
CA GLY A 89 9.43 23.65 9.80
C GLY A 89 9.89 24.05 11.21
N ASN A 90 10.62 23.16 11.89
CA ASN A 90 11.21 23.45 13.20
C ASN A 90 12.12 24.70 13.19
N SER A 91 12.68 24.99 12.02
CA SER A 91 13.46 26.17 11.66
C SER A 91 13.27 26.46 10.16
N VAL A 92 13.66 27.66 9.71
CA VAL A 92 13.57 28.06 8.29
C VAL A 92 14.38 27.13 7.38
N ASN A 93 15.51 26.57 7.85
CA ASN A 93 16.33 25.60 7.11
C ASN A 93 15.91 24.13 7.30
N SER A 94 14.65 23.90 7.67
CA SER A 94 14.10 22.55 7.84
C SER A 94 12.84 22.36 7.00
N ARG A 95 12.46 21.09 6.79
CA ARG A 95 11.20 20.74 6.10
C ARG A 95 10.41 19.76 6.94
N VAL A 96 9.10 19.95 6.95
CA VAL A 96 8.14 19.00 7.55
C VAL A 96 6.90 18.95 6.66
N THR A 97 6.12 17.88 6.73
CA THR A 97 4.89 17.79 5.94
C THR A 97 3.85 18.80 6.42
N LEU A 98 2.88 19.19 5.58
CA LEU A 98 1.81 20.11 5.98
C LEU A 98 0.99 19.51 7.13
N SER A 99 0.69 18.21 7.08
CA SER A 99 0.05 17.49 8.19
C SER A 99 0.86 17.59 9.49
N SER A 100 2.20 17.53 9.39
CA SER A 100 3.09 17.69 10.55
C SER A 100 3.11 19.12 11.08
N MET A 101 3.15 20.13 10.19
CA MET A 101 3.02 21.55 10.60
C MET A 101 1.73 21.76 11.40
N SER A 102 0.61 21.23 10.90
CA SER A 102 -0.66 21.29 11.62
C SER A 102 -0.57 20.67 13.01
N LYS A 103 -0.07 19.44 13.14
CA LYS A 103 0.04 18.74 14.42
C LYS A 103 0.96 19.45 15.42
N ILE A 104 2.06 20.01 14.91
CA ILE A 104 3.01 20.80 15.71
C ILE A 104 2.32 22.05 16.24
N GLU A 105 1.61 22.79 15.38
CA GLU A 105 0.95 24.03 15.79
C GLU A 105 -0.27 23.79 16.69
N GLU A 106 -1.06 22.73 16.49
CA GLU A 106 -2.12 22.35 17.44
C GLU A 106 -1.55 22.12 18.84
N GLN A 107 -0.39 21.46 18.94
CA GLN A 107 0.27 21.16 20.22
C GLN A 107 0.92 22.41 20.84
N LYS A 108 1.69 23.17 20.07
CA LYS A 108 2.39 24.37 20.55
C LYS A 108 1.41 25.47 20.96
N GLN A 109 0.39 25.69 20.13
CA GLN A 109 -0.57 26.77 20.35
C GLN A 109 -1.73 26.33 21.24
N GLY A 110 -2.00 25.04 21.42
CA GLY A 110 -3.18 24.57 22.17
C GLY A 110 -4.49 24.98 21.52
N VAL A 111 -4.54 24.92 20.18
CA VAL A 111 -5.68 25.35 19.35
C VAL A 111 -6.09 24.22 18.40
N SER A 112 -7.18 24.45 17.68
CA SER A 112 -7.68 23.54 16.64
C SER A 112 -7.40 24.07 15.24
N ILE A 113 -6.83 23.22 14.37
CA ILE A 113 -6.69 23.52 12.95
C ILE A 113 -7.94 23.05 12.19
N ILE A 114 -8.48 23.94 11.36
CA ILE A 114 -9.62 23.67 10.47
C ILE A 114 -9.13 23.07 9.15
N GLY A 115 -8.02 23.57 8.61
CA GLY A 115 -7.42 23.09 7.37
C GLY A 115 -6.19 23.89 6.97
N GLY A 116 -5.66 23.67 5.77
CA GLY A 116 -4.48 24.38 5.28
C GLY A 116 -3.95 23.86 3.96
N ILE A 117 -2.99 24.58 3.38
CA ILE A 117 -2.27 24.22 2.14
C ILE A 117 -0.77 24.45 2.28
N ASN A 118 0.03 23.77 1.45
CA ASN A 118 1.47 24.06 1.34
C ASN A 118 1.73 25.47 0.81
N GLY A 119 2.92 26.00 1.10
CA GLY A 119 3.28 27.39 0.84
C GLY A 119 4.28 27.56 -0.31
N ASP A 120 5.34 28.29 0.02
CA ASP A 120 6.35 28.83 -0.87
C ASP A 120 7.21 27.77 -1.55
N PHE A 121 7.85 28.17 -2.64
CA PHE A 121 8.96 27.42 -3.21
C PHE A 121 10.16 27.51 -2.29
N TYR A 122 11.04 26.52 -2.39
CA TYR A 122 12.20 26.41 -1.52
C TYR A 122 13.38 25.73 -2.22
N TYR A 123 14.58 25.97 -1.72
CA TYR A 123 15.77 25.27 -2.19
C TYR A 123 15.70 23.80 -1.75
N LEU A 124 15.58 22.87 -2.70
CA LEU A 124 15.42 21.43 -2.39
C LEU A 124 16.56 20.84 -1.54
N GLU A 125 17.75 21.44 -1.64
CA GLU A 125 18.98 21.03 -0.96
C GLU A 125 18.91 21.24 0.55
N ASN A 126 18.31 22.33 1.01
CA ASN A 126 18.33 22.76 2.42
C ASN A 126 16.96 23.16 2.98
N GLY A 127 15.91 23.15 2.17
CA GLY A 127 14.54 23.44 2.61
C GLY A 127 14.21 24.91 2.85
N VAL A 128 15.14 25.83 2.62
CA VAL A 128 14.91 27.25 2.92
C VAL A 128 13.93 27.85 1.90
N PRO A 129 12.83 28.51 2.33
CA PRO A 129 11.89 29.18 1.44
C PRO A 129 12.58 30.27 0.62
N ILE A 130 12.12 30.51 -0.61
CA ILE A 130 12.72 31.49 -1.52
C ILE A 130 12.17 32.89 -1.26
N GLY A 131 10.86 33.03 -1.15
CA GLY A 131 10.15 34.29 -0.98
C GLY A 131 10.07 34.77 0.46
N LEU A 132 9.06 35.62 0.70
CA LEU A 132 8.76 36.23 1.99
C LEU A 132 8.09 35.21 2.92
N CYS A 133 8.52 35.18 4.19
CA CYS A 133 7.82 34.49 5.25
C CYS A 133 7.63 35.46 6.42
N VAL A 134 6.39 35.65 6.85
CA VAL A 134 6.02 36.44 8.03
C VAL A 134 5.11 35.58 8.90
N GLN A 135 5.38 35.53 10.19
CA GLN A 135 4.55 34.82 11.17
C GLN A 135 4.34 35.72 12.38
N ASN A 136 3.07 35.94 12.75
CA ASN A 136 2.67 36.82 13.86
C ASN A 136 3.28 38.23 13.80
N GLY A 137 3.45 38.79 12.59
CA GLY A 137 4.06 40.11 12.37
C GLY A 137 5.59 40.14 12.44
N LYS A 138 6.22 39.02 12.82
CA LYS A 138 7.68 38.86 12.78
C LYS A 138 8.11 38.49 11.37
N LEU A 139 9.10 39.20 10.83
CA LEU A 139 9.80 38.81 9.61
C LEU A 139 10.62 37.55 9.91
N ILE A 140 10.33 36.46 9.19
CA ILE A 140 10.97 35.15 9.42
C ILE A 140 12.05 34.89 8.39
N SER A 141 11.79 35.18 7.11
CA SER A 141 12.77 35.00 6.03
C SER A 141 12.41 35.90 4.87
N TYR A 142 13.42 36.51 4.25
CA TYR A 142 13.24 37.34 3.06
C TYR A 142 14.54 37.49 2.28
N SER A 143 14.40 37.58 0.96
CA SER A 143 15.44 38.10 0.07
C SER A 143 14.83 38.93 -1.03
N ASN A 144 15.62 39.83 -1.61
CA ASN A 144 15.18 40.73 -2.69
C ASN A 144 15.09 40.00 -4.06
N THR A 145 14.50 38.80 -4.10
CA THR A 145 14.44 37.92 -5.26
C THR A 145 13.31 38.26 -6.24
N LYS A 146 12.51 39.30 -5.95
CA LYS A 146 11.30 39.71 -6.71
C LYS A 146 10.22 38.62 -6.84
N TRP A 147 10.25 37.62 -5.96
CA TRP A 147 9.16 36.65 -5.83
C TRP A 147 7.92 37.34 -5.27
N TYR A 148 6.74 36.88 -5.69
CA TYR A 148 5.48 37.38 -5.16
C TYR A 148 5.21 36.79 -3.78
N ALA A 149 4.26 37.35 -3.05
CA ALA A 149 3.78 36.78 -1.80
C ALA A 149 2.27 36.99 -1.64
N VAL A 150 1.68 36.17 -0.78
CA VAL A 150 0.35 36.42 -0.22
C VAL A 150 0.52 36.78 1.25
N GLY A 151 -0.01 37.93 1.63
CA GLY A 151 0.04 38.48 2.99
C GLY A 151 -1.36 38.70 3.55
N PHE A 152 -1.52 38.47 4.85
CA PHE A 152 -2.76 38.69 5.60
C PHE A 152 -2.49 39.69 6.71
N ASN A 153 -3.30 40.74 6.74
CA ASN A 153 -3.28 41.73 7.82
C ASN A 153 -4.16 41.26 8.99
N GLN A 154 -3.94 41.82 10.17
CA GLN A 154 -4.72 41.49 11.37
C GLN A 154 -6.22 41.82 11.23
N ASP A 155 -6.57 42.84 10.43
CA ASP A 155 -7.96 43.20 10.14
C ASP A 155 -8.65 42.24 9.16
N GLY A 156 -7.92 41.24 8.63
CA GLY A 156 -8.34 40.26 7.65
C GLY A 156 -8.32 40.73 6.19
N SER A 157 -7.75 41.90 5.89
CA SER A 157 -7.44 42.28 4.50
C SER A 157 -6.26 41.47 3.96
N VAL A 158 -6.26 41.23 2.64
CA VAL A 158 -5.32 40.32 1.97
C VAL A 158 -4.55 41.08 0.89
N ILE A 159 -3.25 40.86 0.84
CA ILE A 159 -2.34 41.42 -0.15
C ILE A 159 -1.78 40.28 -0.99
N ILE A 160 -1.85 40.43 -2.32
CA ILE A 160 -1.11 39.59 -3.27
C ILE A 160 -0.35 40.57 -4.18
N ASP A 161 0.97 40.63 -3.99
CA ASP A 161 1.89 41.51 -4.72
C ASP A 161 3.35 41.03 -4.54
N ALA A 162 4.30 41.68 -5.20
CA ALA A 162 5.73 41.49 -4.96
C ALA A 162 6.21 42.38 -3.79
N PRO A 163 6.75 41.81 -2.69
CA PRO A 163 7.43 42.59 -1.65
C PRO A 163 8.68 43.29 -2.19
N ASN A 164 8.87 44.54 -1.77
CA ASN A 164 10.00 45.40 -2.12
C ASN A 164 10.62 45.98 -0.84
N LEU A 165 11.11 45.09 0.04
CA LEU A 165 11.70 45.51 1.31
C LEU A 165 13.15 45.97 1.11
N GLU A 166 13.50 47.11 1.71
CA GLU A 166 14.86 47.63 1.77
C GLU A 166 15.50 47.27 3.11
N MET A 167 16.52 46.41 3.07
CA MET A 167 17.25 45.95 4.25
C MET A 167 18.65 46.55 4.31
N TYR A 168 18.97 47.20 5.42
CA TYR A 168 20.29 47.79 5.64
C TYR A 168 20.62 47.87 7.13
N TYR A 169 21.89 48.08 7.45
CA TYR A 169 22.31 48.41 8.81
C TYR A 169 23.19 49.65 8.84
N THR A 170 23.21 50.30 10.00
CA THR A 170 24.09 51.44 10.27
C THR A 170 25.04 51.13 11.43
N ILE A 171 26.30 51.51 11.26
CA ILE A 171 27.35 51.42 12.27
C ILE A 171 28.27 52.62 12.11
N ASN A 172 28.61 53.30 13.20
CA ASN A 172 29.50 54.47 13.20
C ASN A 172 29.11 55.55 12.15
N GLY A 173 27.81 55.77 11.93
CA GLY A 173 27.28 56.74 10.98
C GLY A 173 27.33 56.33 9.49
N LYS A 174 27.82 55.13 9.17
CA LYS A 174 27.83 54.57 7.80
C LYS A 174 26.65 53.61 7.59
N LYS A 175 26.08 53.60 6.38
CA LYS A 175 24.98 52.70 5.96
C LYS A 175 25.50 51.62 5.03
N TYR A 176 25.09 50.37 5.28
CA TYR A 176 25.42 49.20 4.45
C TYR A 176 24.17 48.39 4.17
N THR A 177 23.95 48.02 2.91
CA THR A 177 22.81 47.20 2.49
C THR A 177 23.10 45.72 2.64
N PHE A 178 22.08 44.94 2.99
CA PHE A 178 22.11 43.48 2.88
C PHE A 178 20.82 43.02 2.22
N SER A 179 20.84 41.91 1.50
CA SER A 179 19.69 41.47 0.70
C SER A 179 19.09 40.15 1.15
N ASN A 180 19.65 39.54 2.19
CA ASN A 180 19.33 38.18 2.58
C ASN A 180 19.18 38.08 4.10
N PHE A 181 17.97 37.74 4.54
CA PHE A 181 17.66 37.45 5.93
C PHE A 181 17.15 36.01 6.04
N ASN A 182 17.82 35.20 6.86
CA ASN A 182 17.56 33.76 7.02
C ASN A 182 17.52 33.02 5.67
N LYS A 183 18.57 33.19 4.85
CA LYS A 183 18.77 32.53 3.55
C LYS A 183 20.10 31.77 3.49
N PRO A 184 20.24 30.77 2.61
CA PRO A 184 21.50 30.05 2.46
C PRO A 184 22.61 31.00 1.98
N GLN A 185 23.77 30.94 2.63
CA GLN A 185 24.89 31.83 2.33
C GLN A 185 25.44 31.56 0.91
N ASN A 186 25.76 32.64 0.18
CA ASN A 186 26.54 32.58 -1.07
C ASN A 186 27.56 33.73 -1.15
N ASP A 187 28.14 33.94 -2.33
CA ASP A 187 29.20 34.93 -2.59
C ASP A 187 28.75 36.42 -2.50
N TRP A 188 27.45 36.71 -2.43
CA TRP A 188 26.87 38.07 -2.52
C TRP A 188 26.51 38.69 -1.17
N GLY A 189 27.01 38.14 -0.06
CA GLY A 189 26.68 38.60 1.30
C GLY A 189 26.94 40.10 1.56
N PRO A 190 26.62 40.59 2.78
CA PRO A 190 26.41 39.79 3.98
C PRO A 190 25.00 39.21 4.11
N TYR A 191 24.89 38.16 4.91
CA TYR A 191 23.66 37.45 5.26
C TYR A 191 23.38 37.65 6.74
N LEU A 192 22.15 38.04 7.09
CA LEU A 192 21.73 38.17 8.47
C LEU A 192 20.94 36.92 8.88
N TYR A 193 21.32 36.33 10.00
CA TYR A 193 20.70 35.13 10.57
C TYR A 193 20.08 35.42 11.95
N SER A 194 18.87 34.92 12.20
CA SER A 194 18.28 34.80 13.54
C SER A 194 18.16 33.34 13.95
N SER A 195 17.79 33.09 15.21
CA SER A 195 17.52 31.75 15.75
C SER A 195 16.43 30.99 14.97
N ASP A 196 15.51 31.70 14.30
CA ASP A 196 14.50 31.08 13.43
C ASP A 196 15.13 30.36 12.23
N PHE A 197 16.33 30.77 11.78
CA PHE A 197 17.02 30.10 10.68
C PHE A 197 17.31 28.63 10.99
N GLY A 198 17.74 28.39 12.22
CA GLY A 198 18.27 27.13 12.73
C GLY A 198 19.21 27.40 13.91
N PRO A 199 19.76 26.35 14.55
CA PRO A 199 20.62 26.51 15.72
C PRO A 199 21.97 27.21 15.42
N ASN A 200 22.32 27.37 14.14
CA ASN A 200 23.55 28.01 13.68
C ASN A 200 23.40 28.57 12.26
N THR A 201 24.39 29.35 11.79
CA THR A 201 24.38 30.01 10.47
C THR A 201 24.43 29.05 9.27
N GLY A 202 24.82 27.79 9.47
CA GLY A 202 24.93 26.80 8.39
C GLY A 202 25.97 27.11 7.31
N SER A 203 26.82 28.12 7.50
CA SER A 203 27.93 28.48 6.60
C SER A 203 28.88 27.29 6.43
N THR A 204 29.17 26.85 5.21
CA THR A 204 30.05 25.68 4.95
C THR A 204 31.48 26.07 4.54
N VAL A 205 31.73 27.37 4.39
CA VAL A 205 32.98 27.95 3.89
C VAL A 205 33.48 29.03 4.84
N ASP A 206 34.79 29.30 4.81
CA ASP A 206 35.42 30.30 5.67
C ASP A 206 34.73 31.66 5.53
N SER A 207 34.16 32.13 6.64
CA SER A 207 33.36 33.34 6.71
C SER A 207 33.84 34.25 7.84
N LEU A 208 33.63 35.55 7.65
CA LEU A 208 33.64 36.54 8.72
C LEU A 208 32.22 36.59 9.30
N GLU A 209 32.09 36.25 10.59
CA GLU A 209 30.80 36.21 11.29
C GLU A 209 30.84 37.08 12.54
N ALA A 210 29.92 38.04 12.62
CA ALA A 210 29.72 38.91 13.78
C ALA A 210 28.48 38.46 14.56
N ILE A 211 28.67 38.15 15.84
CA ILE A 211 27.61 37.77 16.79
C ILE A 211 27.09 39.05 17.44
N LEU A 212 25.77 39.23 17.38
CA LEU A 212 25.08 40.47 17.69
C LEU A 212 23.98 40.17 18.72
N ASP A 213 24.09 40.69 19.93
CA ASP A 213 23.02 40.59 20.93
C ASP A 213 21.97 41.66 20.67
N ILE A 214 20.70 41.31 20.62
CA ILE A 214 19.60 42.28 20.43
C ILE A 214 19.42 43.07 21.73
N VAL A 215 19.51 44.39 21.64
CA VAL A 215 19.35 45.32 22.75
C VAL A 215 17.94 45.91 22.78
N GLU A 216 17.39 46.21 21.60
CA GLU A 216 16.09 46.89 21.46
C GLU A 216 15.48 46.61 20.08
N GLY A 217 14.16 46.49 20.03
CA GLY A 217 13.38 46.34 18.80
C GLY A 217 13.12 44.89 18.37
N ASP A 218 12.18 44.73 17.44
CA ASP A 218 11.72 43.43 16.94
C ASP A 218 12.01 43.28 15.45
N LEU A 219 12.28 42.05 15.01
CA LEU A 219 12.43 41.68 13.60
C LEU A 219 11.07 41.77 12.89
N LYS A 220 10.66 42.96 12.46
CA LYS A 220 9.39 43.23 11.77
C LYS A 220 9.57 44.12 10.55
N ILE A 221 8.66 44.00 9.59
CA ILE A 221 8.63 44.88 8.41
C ILE A 221 8.28 46.31 8.86
N GLY A 222 9.02 47.29 8.34
CA GLY A 222 9.00 48.69 8.78
C GLY A 222 9.62 48.93 10.17
N GLY A 223 10.30 47.93 10.73
CA GLY A 223 10.93 47.99 12.05
C GLY A 223 12.44 48.21 12.01
N THR A 224 12.97 48.51 13.19
CA THR A 224 14.42 48.62 13.44
C THR A 224 14.83 47.73 14.60
N VAL A 225 16.02 47.12 14.51
CA VAL A 225 16.60 46.30 15.58
C VAL A 225 17.98 46.84 15.92
N LYS A 226 18.15 47.30 17.16
CA LYS A 226 19.43 47.76 17.70
C LYS A 226 20.13 46.59 18.39
N THR A 227 21.38 46.36 18.04
CA THR A 227 22.18 45.26 18.55
C THR A 227 23.55 45.73 19.04
N ARG A 228 24.22 44.89 19.81
CA ARG A 228 25.62 45.09 20.23
C ARG A 228 26.47 43.92 19.77
N ILE A 229 27.62 44.20 19.18
CA ILE A 229 28.57 43.16 18.75
C ILE A 229 29.19 42.53 20.01
N THR A 230 28.96 41.22 20.22
CA THR A 230 29.49 40.47 21.37
C THR A 230 30.60 39.50 20.98
N GLY A 231 30.73 39.17 19.70
CA GLY A 231 31.83 38.36 19.20
C GLY A 231 32.07 38.55 17.71
N ILE A 232 33.32 38.36 17.29
CA ILE A 232 33.72 38.35 15.88
C ILE A 232 34.55 37.10 15.65
N LYS A 233 34.17 36.30 14.65
CA LYS A 233 34.87 35.09 14.26
C LYS A 233 35.35 35.21 12.81
N ILE A 234 36.64 35.00 12.61
CA ILE A 234 37.27 34.95 11.29
C ILE A 234 37.45 33.47 10.91
N ASN A 235 37.20 33.12 9.64
CA ASN A 235 37.20 31.74 9.14
C ASN A 235 36.17 30.85 9.86
N ALA A 236 35.05 31.41 10.30
CA ALA A 236 33.95 30.64 10.85
C ALA A 236 33.27 29.81 9.75
N ARG A 237 32.83 28.59 10.10
CA ARG A 237 32.13 27.65 9.21
C ARG A 237 30.86 27.10 9.84
N SER A 238 30.11 27.97 10.52
CA SER A 238 28.84 27.73 11.22
C SER A 238 28.93 28.22 12.68
N THR A 239 28.33 29.38 12.95
CA THR A 239 28.28 29.95 14.29
C THR A 239 26.93 29.69 14.94
N PRO A 240 26.88 29.16 16.18
CA PRO A 240 25.64 29.04 16.95
C PRO A 240 24.91 30.37 17.12
N ILE A 241 23.58 30.34 17.11
CA ILE A 241 22.73 31.53 17.25
C ILE A 241 21.88 31.36 18.52
N GLY A 242 22.04 32.26 19.50
CA GLY A 242 21.24 32.28 20.73
C GLY A 242 19.84 32.88 20.56
N GLU A 243 18.97 32.68 21.55
CA GLU A 243 17.54 33.04 21.53
C GLU A 243 17.25 34.56 21.41
N ASN A 244 18.24 35.41 21.68
CA ASN A 244 18.17 36.86 21.50
C ASN A 244 19.38 37.40 20.73
N GLN A 245 19.89 36.61 19.79
CA GLN A 245 21.07 36.94 19.00
C GLN A 245 20.76 36.92 17.51
N LEU A 246 21.51 37.74 16.79
CA LEU A 246 21.67 37.68 15.35
C LEU A 246 23.11 37.33 15.01
N VAL A 247 23.33 36.79 13.81
CA VAL A 247 24.68 36.66 13.24
C VAL A 247 24.69 37.28 11.85
N LEU A 248 25.53 38.29 11.65
CA LEU A 248 25.82 38.82 10.33
C LEU A 248 27.04 38.09 9.77
N SER A 249 26.92 37.51 8.59
CA SER A 249 27.90 36.58 8.02
C SER A 249 28.24 36.91 6.58
N ALA A 250 29.54 36.93 6.25
CA ALA A 250 30.02 37.12 4.89
C ALA A 250 31.19 36.19 4.56
N ARG A 251 31.14 35.52 3.42
CA ARG A 251 32.21 34.63 2.94
C ARG A 251 33.51 35.38 2.71
N ILE A 252 34.62 34.86 3.23
CA ILE A 252 35.95 35.47 3.09
C ILE A 252 36.36 35.57 1.62
N GLY A 253 36.95 36.71 1.24
CA GLY A 253 37.36 37.01 -0.13
C GLY A 253 36.23 37.39 -1.08
N LYS A 254 35.01 37.62 -0.58
CA LYS A 254 33.84 38.03 -1.36
C LYS A 254 33.32 39.40 -0.92
N TYR A 255 32.38 39.95 -1.71
CA TYR A 255 31.92 41.34 -1.60
C TYR A 255 31.44 41.73 -0.19
N GLY A 256 30.74 40.83 0.50
CA GLY A 256 30.15 41.13 1.81
C GLY A 256 31.13 41.47 2.93
N VAL A 257 32.37 40.97 2.88
CA VAL A 257 33.36 41.19 3.94
C VAL A 257 33.69 42.66 4.12
N SER A 258 33.75 43.41 3.02
CA SER A 258 34.07 44.85 3.03
C SER A 258 33.08 45.68 3.85
N SER A 259 31.83 45.23 3.94
CA SER A 259 30.79 45.89 4.75
C SER A 259 30.90 45.62 6.25
N MET A 260 31.75 44.67 6.65
CA MET A 260 31.96 44.21 8.03
C MET A 260 33.39 44.46 8.55
N GLY A 261 34.30 44.97 7.70
CA GLY A 261 35.75 44.99 7.98
C GLY A 261 36.20 45.89 9.15
N ASP A 262 35.38 46.85 9.57
CA ASP A 262 35.68 47.80 10.65
C ASP A 262 35.08 47.40 12.01
N PHE A 263 34.38 46.25 12.08
CA PHE A 263 33.59 45.87 13.26
C PHE A 263 34.48 45.60 14.48
N ARG A 264 34.07 46.10 15.65
CA ARG A 264 34.71 45.81 16.94
C ARG A 264 33.69 45.32 17.96
N VAL A 265 34.12 44.39 18.81
CA VAL A 265 33.30 43.95 19.96
C VAL A 265 32.96 45.17 20.82
N GLY A 266 31.68 45.28 21.20
CA GLY A 266 31.12 46.38 21.97
C GLY A 266 30.40 47.44 21.14
N GLU A 267 30.65 47.53 19.83
CA GLU A 267 29.99 48.51 18.95
C GLU A 267 28.49 48.23 18.78
N GLU A 268 27.72 49.29 18.57
CA GLU A 268 26.29 49.23 18.30
C GLU A 268 26.02 49.17 16.79
N VAL A 269 25.14 48.27 16.38
CA VAL A 269 24.68 48.14 15.00
C VAL A 269 23.16 48.23 14.98
N VAL A 270 22.60 49.07 14.12
CA VAL A 270 21.13 49.21 13.97
C VAL A 270 20.72 48.67 12.62
N PHE A 271 19.89 47.64 12.60
CA PHE A 271 19.30 47.04 11.40
C PHE A 271 17.93 47.65 11.10
N TYR A 272 17.64 47.86 9.82
CA TYR A 272 16.41 48.45 9.29
C TYR A 272 15.80 47.48 8.26
N PHE A 273 14.48 47.31 8.32
CA PHE A 273 13.70 46.43 7.44
C PHE A 273 12.57 47.23 6.78
N ASP A 274 12.93 48.24 6.01
CA ASP A 274 11.99 49.23 5.52
C ASP A 274 11.08 48.66 4.42
N ASP A 275 9.84 49.14 4.39
CA ASP A 275 8.88 48.91 3.31
C ASP A 275 8.49 50.26 2.70
N PRO A 276 9.23 50.75 1.69
CA PRO A 276 9.04 52.09 1.13
C PRO A 276 7.63 52.33 0.59
N GLU A 277 6.93 51.27 0.20
CA GLU A 277 5.57 51.34 -0.35
C GLU A 277 4.48 51.24 0.74
N ASN A 278 4.84 50.96 2.00
CA ASN A 278 3.93 50.73 3.13
C ASN A 278 2.81 49.71 2.82
N LYS A 279 3.07 48.74 1.94
CA LYS A 279 2.11 47.70 1.56
C LYS A 279 2.11 46.52 2.54
N TRP A 280 3.25 46.21 3.13
CA TRP A 280 3.54 45.00 3.89
C TRP A 280 3.74 45.25 5.39
N THR A 281 3.89 46.49 5.83
CA THR A 281 4.13 46.85 7.26
C THR A 281 3.10 46.29 8.24
N ASN A 282 1.83 46.14 7.82
CA ASN A 282 0.75 45.64 8.67
C ASN A 282 0.48 44.13 8.53
N VAL A 283 1.26 43.44 7.69
CA VAL A 283 1.08 42.02 7.41
C VAL A 283 1.53 41.21 8.61
N THR A 284 0.64 40.34 9.11
CA THR A 284 0.93 39.48 10.25
C THR A 284 1.24 38.05 9.85
N GLN A 285 0.78 37.62 8.67
CA GLN A 285 1.07 36.29 8.14
C GLN A 285 1.39 36.41 6.64
N ALA A 286 2.47 35.80 6.18
CA ALA A 286 2.79 35.77 4.76
C ALA A 286 3.59 34.53 4.37
N VAL A 287 3.35 34.06 3.14
CA VAL A 287 4.20 33.10 2.45
C VAL A 287 4.47 33.56 1.03
N GLY A 288 5.65 33.22 0.50
CA GLY A 288 6.03 33.49 -0.87
C GLY A 288 5.26 32.67 -1.90
N GLY A 289 5.32 33.09 -3.15
CA GLY A 289 4.77 32.41 -4.31
C GLY A 289 5.42 32.88 -5.61
N GLU A 290 5.26 32.11 -6.67
CA GLU A 290 6.05 32.28 -7.89
C GLU A 290 5.42 33.28 -8.86
N LYS A 291 4.14 33.12 -9.19
CA LYS A 291 3.53 33.80 -10.33
C LYS A 291 2.08 34.19 -10.08
N ILE A 292 1.73 35.42 -10.48
CA ILE A 292 0.35 35.89 -10.50
C ILE A 292 -0.43 35.17 -11.60
N LEU A 293 -1.56 34.57 -11.22
CA LEU A 293 -2.48 33.86 -12.12
C LEU A 293 -3.61 34.78 -12.59
N ILE A 294 -4.10 35.62 -11.68
CA ILE A 294 -5.16 36.59 -11.93
C ILE A 294 -4.74 37.90 -11.28
N ASN A 295 -4.87 39.01 -12.00
CA ASN A 295 -4.63 40.34 -11.49
C ASN A 295 -5.76 41.28 -11.89
N ASN A 296 -6.33 42.02 -10.93
CA ASN A 296 -7.42 42.98 -11.15
C ASN A 296 -8.58 42.41 -11.98
N GLY A 297 -8.98 41.16 -11.70
CA GLY A 297 -10.08 40.48 -12.39
C GLY A 297 -9.74 39.88 -13.75
N ALA A 298 -8.50 40.02 -14.24
CA ALA A 298 -8.07 39.46 -15.53
C ALA A 298 -7.07 38.31 -15.34
N ILE A 299 -7.21 37.24 -16.14
CA ILE A 299 -6.23 36.15 -16.21
C ILE A 299 -4.92 36.72 -16.77
N ALA A 300 -3.80 36.43 -16.10
CA ALA A 300 -2.49 36.92 -16.51
C ALA A 300 -2.06 36.37 -17.89
N SER A 301 -1.37 37.18 -18.69
CA SER A 301 -0.83 36.77 -19.98
C SER A 301 0.38 35.82 -19.83
N GLY A 302 0.60 34.95 -20.82
CA GLY A 302 1.78 34.07 -20.85
C GLY A 302 1.79 32.97 -19.78
N LEU A 303 0.61 32.53 -19.32
CA LEU A 303 0.48 31.32 -18.52
C LEU A 303 0.61 30.09 -19.40
N SER A 304 1.37 29.08 -18.94
CA SER A 304 1.50 27.82 -19.66
C SER A 304 0.16 27.11 -19.75
N SER A 305 -0.17 26.60 -20.94
CA SER A 305 -1.36 25.79 -21.25
C SER A 305 -1.01 24.33 -21.54
N THR A 306 0.27 23.95 -21.42
CA THR A 306 0.78 22.62 -21.81
C THR A 306 1.42 21.88 -20.65
N ASP A 307 1.82 22.56 -19.57
CA ASP A 307 2.52 21.95 -18.44
C ASP A 307 1.54 21.51 -17.35
N TYR A 308 1.03 20.27 -17.44
CA TYR A 308 0.10 19.70 -16.48
C TYR A 308 0.82 19.12 -15.27
N ASN A 309 0.53 19.66 -14.09
CA ASN A 309 1.13 19.21 -12.84
C ASN A 309 0.11 19.27 -11.70
N PRO A 310 0.35 18.55 -10.58
CA PRO A 310 -0.28 18.88 -9.31
C PRO A 310 -0.04 20.37 -9.01
N PHE A 311 -1.05 21.03 -8.44
CA PHE A 311 -1.09 22.49 -8.41
C PHE A 311 -1.60 22.98 -7.06
N THR A 312 -0.99 24.05 -6.53
CA THR A 312 -1.46 24.78 -5.34
C THR A 312 -1.51 26.27 -5.64
N ALA A 313 -2.56 26.95 -5.21
CA ALA A 313 -2.71 28.39 -5.35
C ALA A 313 -3.59 29.00 -4.25
N VAL A 314 -3.48 30.32 -4.09
CA VAL A 314 -4.40 31.13 -3.29
C VAL A 314 -5.10 32.13 -4.22
N GLY A 315 -6.43 32.13 -4.19
CA GLY A 315 -7.27 33.12 -4.86
C GLY A 315 -7.95 34.07 -3.85
N VAL A 316 -8.27 35.28 -4.28
CA VAL A 316 -9.04 36.26 -3.50
C VAL A 316 -10.16 36.80 -4.38
N LYS A 317 -11.39 36.75 -3.87
CA LYS A 317 -12.60 37.31 -4.50
C LYS A 317 -12.79 38.78 -4.13
N ALA A 318 -13.62 39.50 -4.89
CA ALA A 318 -13.87 40.92 -4.66
C ALA A 318 -14.48 41.25 -3.29
N ASN A 319 -15.22 40.31 -2.69
CA ASN A 319 -15.81 40.44 -1.35
C ASN A 319 -14.83 40.13 -0.20
N GLY A 320 -13.56 39.81 -0.51
CA GLY A 320 -12.54 39.45 0.47
C GLY A 320 -12.48 37.96 0.83
N ASP A 321 -13.31 37.11 0.20
CA ASP A 321 -13.19 35.66 0.38
C ASP A 321 -11.87 35.16 -0.22
N VAL A 322 -11.22 34.29 0.53
CA VAL A 322 -9.97 33.62 0.17
C VAL A 322 -10.28 32.19 -0.22
N VAL A 323 -9.65 31.73 -1.30
CA VAL A 323 -9.76 30.37 -1.81
C VAL A 323 -8.38 29.73 -1.75
N PHE A 324 -8.22 28.74 -0.87
CA PHE A 324 -7.12 27.79 -0.96
C PHE A 324 -7.48 26.75 -2.01
N TYR A 325 -6.65 26.59 -3.04
CA TYR A 325 -6.91 25.71 -4.17
C TYR A 325 -5.79 24.69 -4.33
N GLN A 326 -6.15 23.42 -4.42
CA GLN A 326 -5.21 22.34 -4.68
C GLN A 326 -5.79 21.36 -5.72
N VAL A 327 -4.92 20.84 -6.58
CA VAL A 327 -5.26 19.85 -7.62
C VAL A 327 -4.26 18.71 -7.59
N ASP A 328 -4.75 17.48 -7.58
CA ASP A 328 -3.92 16.28 -7.71
C ASP A 328 -3.35 16.17 -9.12
N GLY A 329 -2.27 15.41 -9.31
CA GLY A 329 -1.67 15.25 -10.64
C GLY A 329 -0.74 14.04 -10.72
N ARG A 330 -0.26 13.75 -11.93
CA ARG A 330 0.66 12.62 -12.21
C ARG A 330 0.12 11.26 -11.75
N SER A 331 -1.20 11.06 -11.83
CA SER A 331 -1.84 9.79 -11.47
C SER A 331 -2.99 9.46 -12.42
N THR A 332 -3.49 8.23 -12.35
CA THR A 332 -4.70 7.81 -13.09
C THR A 332 -5.97 8.53 -12.65
N LEU A 333 -6.00 9.04 -11.41
CA LEU A 333 -7.13 9.84 -10.89
C LEU A 333 -7.10 11.27 -11.41
N SER A 334 -5.91 11.84 -11.57
CA SER A 334 -5.74 13.22 -12.04
C SER A 334 -4.43 13.40 -12.79
N GLN A 335 -4.52 13.96 -14.00
CA GLN A 335 -3.35 14.42 -14.76
C GLN A 335 -2.68 15.64 -14.12
N GLY A 336 -3.45 16.45 -13.39
CA GLY A 336 -3.06 17.80 -12.97
C GLY A 336 -3.66 18.88 -13.86
N VAL A 337 -3.30 20.12 -13.58
CA VAL A 337 -3.72 21.30 -14.35
C VAL A 337 -2.53 22.11 -14.80
N SER A 338 -2.71 22.82 -15.92
CA SER A 338 -1.78 23.87 -16.33
C SER A 338 -2.03 25.17 -15.56
N SER A 339 -1.07 26.11 -15.60
CA SER A 339 -1.26 27.42 -14.94
C SER A 339 -2.43 28.20 -15.55
N ALA A 340 -2.67 28.06 -16.86
CA ALA A 340 -3.81 28.66 -17.53
C ALA A 340 -5.14 28.06 -17.06
N GLU A 341 -5.23 26.73 -16.93
CA GLU A 341 -6.43 26.06 -16.42
C GLU A 341 -6.71 26.41 -14.95
N ALA A 342 -5.67 26.48 -14.11
CA ALA A 342 -5.81 26.90 -12.71
C ALA A 342 -6.35 28.34 -12.61
N ALA A 343 -5.84 29.26 -13.44
CA ALA A 343 -6.34 30.62 -13.52
C ALA A 343 -7.80 30.66 -14.02
N GLN A 344 -8.17 29.85 -15.03
CA GLN A 344 -9.55 29.75 -15.51
C GLN A 344 -10.51 29.24 -14.44
N PHE A 345 -10.12 28.20 -13.67
CA PHE A 345 -10.90 27.69 -12.55
C PHE A 345 -11.13 28.77 -11.49
N LEU A 346 -10.05 29.41 -11.01
CA LEU A 346 -10.14 30.44 -9.97
C LEU A 346 -10.93 31.67 -10.45
N HIS A 347 -10.76 32.07 -11.71
CA HIS A 347 -11.51 33.17 -12.31
C HIS A 347 -13.01 32.83 -12.40
N ALA A 348 -13.35 31.61 -12.83
CA ALA A 348 -14.74 31.13 -12.83
C ALA A 348 -15.36 31.06 -11.43
N LEU A 349 -14.54 30.85 -10.39
CA LEU A 349 -14.96 30.90 -8.99
C LEU A 349 -15.19 32.34 -8.46
N GLY A 350 -14.83 33.35 -9.26
CA GLY A 350 -14.94 34.78 -8.94
C GLY A 350 -13.70 35.40 -8.32
N CYS A 351 -12.54 34.75 -8.36
CA CYS A 351 -11.29 35.34 -7.87
C CYS A 351 -10.85 36.50 -8.78
N VAL A 352 -10.55 37.65 -8.16
CA VAL A 352 -10.05 38.86 -8.84
C VAL A 352 -8.52 39.01 -8.71
N LYS A 353 -7.92 38.31 -7.75
CA LYS A 353 -6.47 38.11 -7.66
C LYS A 353 -6.18 36.64 -7.35
N ALA A 354 -5.08 36.11 -7.87
CA ALA A 354 -4.62 34.77 -7.53
C ALA A 354 -3.11 34.60 -7.69
N LEU A 355 -2.51 33.85 -6.78
CA LEU A 355 -1.07 33.57 -6.73
C LEU A 355 -0.83 32.06 -6.79
N LYS A 356 0.09 31.65 -7.67
CA LYS A 356 0.63 30.29 -7.72
C LYS A 356 1.61 30.08 -6.57
N LEU A 357 1.40 29.02 -5.79
CA LEU A 357 2.30 28.53 -4.75
C LEU A 357 3.10 27.31 -5.27
N ASP A 358 3.95 26.72 -4.42
CA ASP A 358 4.71 25.53 -4.83
C ASP A 358 3.76 24.37 -5.17
N GLY A 359 4.05 23.67 -6.26
CA GLY A 359 3.20 22.63 -6.84
C GLY A 359 3.91 21.28 -6.92
N GLY A 360 3.48 20.43 -7.86
CA GLY A 360 4.08 19.10 -8.03
C GLY A 360 3.96 18.28 -6.75
N GLY A 361 5.01 17.55 -6.38
CA GLY A 361 5.00 16.72 -5.17
C GLY A 361 4.84 17.49 -3.86
N SER A 362 5.05 18.80 -3.85
CA SER A 362 4.80 19.66 -2.68
C SER A 362 3.32 19.93 -2.42
N SER A 363 2.46 19.73 -3.44
CA SER A 363 1.02 20.05 -3.38
C SER A 363 0.31 19.24 -2.31
N ALA A 364 -0.17 19.91 -1.28
CA ALA A 364 -0.89 19.29 -0.16
C ALA A 364 -2.02 20.20 0.32
N ILE A 365 -3.15 19.59 0.67
CA ILE A 365 -4.27 20.24 1.36
C ILE A 365 -4.81 19.35 2.48
N ILE A 366 -4.99 19.94 3.65
CA ILE A 366 -5.54 19.26 4.83
C ILE A 366 -6.84 19.91 5.26
N ALA A 367 -7.74 19.13 5.85
CA ALA A 367 -8.89 19.67 6.59
C ALA A 367 -9.29 18.75 7.73
N ARG A 368 -9.80 19.34 8.80
CA ARG A 368 -10.52 18.61 9.85
C ARG A 368 -11.97 18.49 9.44
N MET A 369 -12.33 17.30 8.97
CA MET A 369 -13.71 16.96 8.67
C MET A 369 -14.57 17.08 9.93
N PRO A 370 -15.79 17.63 9.87
CA PRO A 370 -16.63 17.83 11.05
C PRO A 370 -16.79 16.58 11.92
N GLY A 371 -16.49 16.71 13.21
CA GLY A 371 -16.53 15.61 14.18
C GLY A 371 -15.24 14.78 14.28
N HIS A 372 -14.29 14.93 13.36
CA HIS A 372 -12.95 14.34 13.49
C HIS A 372 -12.10 15.13 14.48
N SER A 373 -11.27 14.45 15.26
CA SER A 373 -10.41 15.05 16.28
C SER A 373 -9.27 15.90 15.71
N SER A 374 -8.79 15.59 14.50
CA SER A 374 -7.66 16.28 13.87
C SER A 374 -7.84 16.43 12.35
N PRO A 375 -7.13 17.37 11.71
CA PRO A 375 -7.04 17.43 10.25
C PRO A 375 -6.46 16.17 9.63
N GLY A 376 -6.98 15.80 8.45
CA GLY A 376 -6.41 14.76 7.60
C GLY A 376 -6.03 15.32 6.23
N LEU A 377 -5.06 14.67 5.57
CA LEU A 377 -4.69 14.94 4.18
C LEU A 377 -5.84 14.55 3.24
N LEU A 378 -6.30 15.48 2.41
CA LEU A 378 -7.46 15.25 1.54
C LEU A 378 -7.10 14.83 0.13
N ASN A 379 -5.88 15.10 -0.29
CA ASN A 379 -5.42 14.91 -1.65
C ASN A 379 -4.47 13.72 -1.76
N LYS A 380 -4.16 13.28 -2.98
CA LYS A 380 -3.21 12.20 -3.24
C LYS A 380 -1.86 12.79 -3.66
N PRO A 381 -0.84 12.81 -2.79
CA PRO A 381 0.47 13.34 -3.13
C PRO A 381 1.07 12.63 -4.35
N SER A 382 1.61 13.40 -5.29
CA SER A 382 2.15 12.83 -6.53
C SER A 382 3.43 12.01 -6.34
N ASP A 383 4.11 12.19 -5.21
CA ASP A 383 5.31 11.41 -4.86
C ASP A 383 4.95 10.06 -4.22
N GLY A 384 3.65 9.75 -4.07
CA GLY A 384 3.14 8.56 -3.36
C GLY A 384 3.01 8.77 -1.86
N THR A 385 3.80 9.68 -1.27
CA THR A 385 3.68 10.15 0.12
C THR A 385 3.69 11.68 0.17
N GLU A 386 3.17 12.24 1.25
CA GLU A 386 3.17 13.70 1.46
C GLU A 386 4.60 14.21 1.57
N ARG A 387 4.98 15.17 0.70
CA ARG A 387 6.32 15.76 0.72
C ARG A 387 6.47 16.72 1.91
N ALA A 388 7.66 16.72 2.50
CA ALA A 388 8.04 17.73 3.48
C ALA A 388 8.27 19.09 2.79
N ASN A 389 7.56 20.13 3.22
CA ASN A 389 7.60 21.48 2.68
C ASN A 389 8.35 22.42 3.63
N SER A 390 8.81 23.57 3.10
CA SER A 390 9.47 24.62 3.89
C SER A 390 8.48 25.34 4.81
N ASN A 391 7.34 25.75 4.25
CA ASN A 391 6.26 26.43 4.93
C ASN A 391 4.87 26.11 4.33
N GLY A 392 3.83 26.63 4.97
CA GLY A 392 2.43 26.45 4.59
C GLY A 392 1.53 27.47 5.26
N LEU A 393 0.27 27.51 4.80
CA LEU A 393 -0.80 28.32 5.39
C LEU A 393 -1.81 27.40 6.06
N LEU A 394 -1.99 27.60 7.37
CA LEU A 394 -2.98 26.89 8.18
C LEU A 394 -4.15 27.81 8.51
N LEU A 395 -5.31 27.23 8.78
CA LEU A 395 -6.51 27.89 9.28
C LEU A 395 -6.76 27.46 10.72
N ILE A 396 -6.51 28.35 11.68
CA ILE A 396 -6.80 28.13 13.09
C ILE A 396 -8.26 28.51 13.39
N SER A 397 -8.96 27.73 14.21
CA SER A 397 -10.29 28.08 14.71
C SER A 397 -10.22 29.21 15.75
N LYS A 398 -10.81 30.37 15.41
CA LYS A 398 -10.98 31.51 16.33
C LYS A 398 -11.74 31.11 17.59
N LYS A 399 -12.69 30.17 17.48
CA LYS A 399 -13.42 29.63 18.63
C LYS A 399 -12.54 28.79 19.55
N SER A 400 -11.63 27.99 19.01
CA SER A 400 -10.66 27.25 19.84
C SER A 400 -9.69 28.17 20.58
N ILE A 401 -9.30 29.30 19.98
CA ILE A 401 -8.51 30.35 20.65
C ILE A 401 -9.33 30.96 21.79
N ALA A 402 -10.57 31.36 21.54
CA ALA A 402 -11.45 31.91 22.57
C ALA A 402 -11.68 30.94 23.74
N ILE A 403 -11.79 29.64 23.46
CA ILE A 403 -11.87 28.59 24.49
C ILE A 403 -10.58 28.52 25.31
N LYS A 404 -9.42 28.47 24.64
CA LYS A 404 -8.10 28.46 25.31
C LYS A 404 -7.92 29.66 26.24
N GLU A 405 -8.38 30.83 25.82
CA GLU A 405 -8.31 32.09 26.58
C GLU A 405 -9.41 32.23 27.64
N GLY A 406 -10.29 31.24 27.79
CA GLY A 406 -11.38 31.27 28.77
C GLY A 406 -12.54 32.22 28.43
N ARG A 407 -12.60 32.71 27.18
CA ARG A 407 -13.67 33.59 26.67
C ARG A 407 -14.91 32.83 26.20
N GLU A 408 -14.76 31.54 25.88
CA GLU A 408 -15.84 30.63 25.46
C GLU A 408 -15.65 29.27 26.16
N THR A 409 -16.70 28.46 26.25
CA THR A 409 -16.64 27.12 26.86
C THR A 409 -16.67 26.02 25.80
N ASN A 410 -15.84 25.00 25.95
CA ASN A 410 -15.90 23.82 25.09
C ASN A 410 -16.99 22.84 25.55
N SER A 411 -18.20 22.95 24.98
CA SER A 411 -19.28 22.00 25.24
C SER A 411 -19.02 20.67 24.54
N THR A 412 -19.24 19.56 25.24
CA THR A 412 -19.22 18.20 24.67
C THR A 412 -20.57 17.78 24.08
N VAL A 413 -21.59 18.62 24.21
CA VAL A 413 -22.95 18.35 23.71
C VAL A 413 -22.98 18.49 22.20
N ALA A 414 -23.57 17.49 21.53
CA ALA A 414 -23.81 17.53 20.09
C ALA A 414 -24.84 18.61 19.74
N GLU A 415 -24.52 19.44 18.75
CA GLU A 415 -25.40 20.45 18.14
C GLU A 415 -25.64 20.15 16.66
N SER A 416 -24.81 19.31 16.04
CA SER A 416 -24.99 18.84 14.67
C SER A 416 -24.42 17.43 14.52
N LEU A 417 -25.08 16.61 13.69
CA LEU A 417 -24.54 15.33 13.25
C LEU A 417 -23.97 15.46 11.85
N HIS A 418 -22.94 14.69 11.55
CA HIS A 418 -22.25 14.67 10.27
C HIS A 418 -22.15 13.23 9.80
N VAL A 419 -22.83 12.92 8.69
CA VAL A 419 -22.90 11.57 8.13
C VAL A 419 -21.72 11.35 7.17
N TYR A 420 -21.06 10.21 7.30
CA TYR A 420 -19.93 9.76 6.49
C TYR A 420 -20.19 8.38 5.89
N PRO A 421 -19.78 8.13 4.64
CA PRO A 421 -19.33 9.11 3.63
C PRO A 421 -20.43 10.15 3.30
N GLY A 422 -20.04 11.34 2.85
CA GLY A 422 -20.97 12.45 2.62
C GLY A 422 -21.74 12.43 1.32
N LYS A 423 -21.09 11.92 0.29
CA LYS A 423 -21.68 11.70 -1.01
C LYS A 423 -21.14 10.39 -1.56
N VAL A 424 -22.03 9.50 -1.96
CA VAL A 424 -21.67 8.23 -2.59
C VAL A 424 -22.41 8.05 -3.90
N TYR A 425 -21.80 7.26 -4.78
CA TYR A 425 -22.43 6.74 -5.98
C TYR A 425 -22.62 5.26 -5.76
N ALA A 426 -23.83 4.78 -5.97
CA ALA A 426 -24.18 3.38 -5.75
C ALA A 426 -25.00 2.85 -6.92
N LEU A 427 -25.02 1.53 -7.07
CA LEU A 427 -25.97 0.82 -7.90
C LEU A 427 -27.14 0.32 -7.06
N PRO A 428 -28.30 0.03 -7.68
CA PRO A 428 -29.38 -0.72 -7.05
C PRO A 428 -28.87 -1.97 -6.32
N MET A 429 -29.49 -2.29 -5.17
CA MET A 429 -29.16 -3.47 -4.35
C MET A 429 -27.76 -3.46 -3.71
N ALA A 430 -26.96 -2.42 -3.93
CA ALA A 430 -25.67 -2.28 -3.27
C ALA A 430 -25.83 -2.09 -1.76
N SER A 431 -24.82 -2.52 -1.01
CA SER A 431 -24.68 -2.19 0.41
C SER A 431 -23.73 -1.01 0.62
N VAL A 432 -24.13 -0.03 1.44
CA VAL A 432 -23.30 1.12 1.82
C VAL A 432 -23.33 1.33 3.32
N GLN A 433 -22.16 1.30 3.97
CA GLN A 433 -22.05 1.58 5.40
C GLN A 433 -21.92 3.08 5.63
N PHE A 434 -22.82 3.64 6.44
CA PHE A 434 -22.73 5.00 6.95
C PHE A 434 -22.39 5.03 8.44
N SER A 435 -21.73 6.09 8.86
CA SER A 435 -21.48 6.43 10.25
C SER A 435 -21.81 7.89 10.50
N ALA A 436 -22.03 8.25 11.77
CA ALA A 436 -22.27 9.62 12.19
C ALA A 436 -21.21 10.04 13.20
N LEU A 437 -20.74 11.28 13.06
CA LEU A 437 -19.95 11.98 14.07
C LEU A 437 -20.70 13.25 14.48
N ALA A 438 -20.35 13.82 15.64
CA ALA A 438 -21.02 14.99 16.17
C ALA A 438 -20.07 16.18 16.31
N THR A 439 -20.61 17.38 16.13
CA THR A 439 -19.93 18.62 16.53
C THR A 439 -20.79 19.43 17.49
N ASN A 440 -20.13 20.24 18.33
CA ASN A 440 -20.80 21.26 19.13
C ASN A 440 -21.09 22.52 18.29
N LYS A 441 -21.62 23.57 18.94
CA LYS A 441 -21.97 24.87 18.31
C LYS A 441 -20.80 25.58 17.62
N HIS A 442 -19.56 25.18 17.90
CA HIS A 442 -18.34 25.75 17.33
C HIS A 442 -17.72 24.86 16.23
N TYR A 443 -18.44 23.85 15.74
CA TYR A 443 -17.92 22.85 14.79
C TYR A 443 -16.71 22.06 15.32
N LEU A 444 -16.47 22.08 16.64
CA LEU A 444 -15.47 21.22 17.29
C LEU A 444 -16.08 19.85 17.60
N PRO A 445 -15.29 18.77 17.65
CA PRO A 445 -15.78 17.43 17.96
C PRO A 445 -16.55 17.38 19.28
N ALA A 446 -17.70 16.71 19.24
CA ALA A 446 -18.58 16.51 20.40
C ALA A 446 -18.87 15.03 20.59
N GLN A 447 -19.44 14.69 21.76
CA GLN A 447 -19.85 13.32 22.04
C GLN A 447 -21.05 12.94 21.16
N LEU A 448 -20.95 11.79 20.49
CA LEU A 448 -22.07 11.25 19.72
C LEU A 448 -23.22 10.87 20.68
N PRO A 449 -24.49 11.23 20.37
CA PRO A 449 -25.64 10.78 21.14
C PRO A 449 -25.72 9.25 21.25
N ALA A 450 -26.20 8.74 22.39
CA ALA A 450 -26.22 7.30 22.68
C ALA A 450 -27.09 6.47 21.73
N SER A 451 -28.13 7.07 21.15
CA SER A 451 -28.98 6.45 20.14
C SER A 451 -29.10 7.35 18.92
N ILE A 452 -28.82 6.80 17.74
CA ILE A 452 -29.01 7.45 16.45
C ILE A 452 -30.12 6.72 15.70
N ASP A 453 -31.13 7.47 15.28
CA ASP A 453 -32.16 7.01 14.35
C ASP A 453 -31.70 7.28 12.92
N TRP A 454 -31.64 6.21 12.12
CA TRP A 454 -31.25 6.28 10.71
C TRP A 454 -32.48 6.24 9.81
N VAL A 455 -32.51 7.07 8.78
CA VAL A 455 -33.55 7.05 7.75
C VAL A 455 -32.93 7.18 6.36
N SER A 456 -33.47 6.46 5.39
CA SER A 456 -33.01 6.50 4.00
C SER A 456 -34.17 6.87 3.07
N GLY A 457 -33.87 7.70 2.07
CA GLY A 457 -34.75 7.97 0.94
C GLY A 457 -34.71 6.89 -0.15
N THR A 458 -33.79 5.92 -0.05
CA THR A 458 -33.70 4.77 -0.96
C THR A 458 -33.53 3.47 -0.17
N GLY A 459 -34.26 2.42 -0.51
CA GLY A 459 -34.17 1.11 0.15
C GLY A 459 -34.36 1.17 1.68
N THR A 460 -33.57 0.40 2.42
CA THR A 460 -33.68 0.28 3.88
C THR A 460 -32.33 0.47 4.56
N ILE A 461 -32.30 1.22 5.66
CA ILE A 461 -31.10 1.39 6.49
C ILE A 461 -31.34 0.83 7.89
N ASP A 462 -30.36 0.09 8.41
CA ASP A 462 -30.45 -0.50 9.75
C ASP A 462 -30.01 0.49 10.85
N LYS A 463 -30.16 0.06 12.11
CA LYS A 463 -29.77 0.87 13.30
C LYS A 463 -28.27 1.16 13.38
N ASN A 464 -27.44 0.41 12.65
CA ASN A 464 -25.99 0.55 12.63
C ASN A 464 -25.53 1.40 11.42
N GLY A 465 -26.45 1.92 10.61
CA GLY A 465 -26.14 2.73 9.44
C GLY A 465 -25.82 1.92 8.17
N LEU A 466 -26.08 0.61 8.14
CA LEU A 466 -25.90 -0.19 6.92
C LEU A 466 -27.12 0.00 6.00
N LEU A 467 -26.90 0.72 4.89
CA LEU A 467 -27.89 0.94 3.85
C LEU A 467 -27.89 -0.22 2.85
N GLN A 468 -29.06 -0.82 2.63
CA GLN A 468 -29.40 -1.58 1.43
C GLN A 468 -30.07 -0.65 0.43
N VAL A 469 -29.41 -0.38 -0.69
CA VAL A 469 -29.87 0.60 -1.69
C VAL A 469 -31.09 0.04 -2.44
N GLY A 470 -32.11 0.88 -2.62
CA GLY A 470 -33.33 0.52 -3.35
C GLY A 470 -33.10 0.30 -4.84
N ASP A 471 -34.14 -0.14 -5.54
CA ASP A 471 -34.13 -0.42 -6.98
C ASP A 471 -34.23 0.83 -7.85
N THR A 472 -34.68 1.95 -7.28
CA THR A 472 -34.98 3.17 -8.00
C THR A 472 -33.74 4.05 -8.17
N THR A 473 -33.45 4.47 -9.39
CA THR A 473 -32.34 5.37 -9.72
C THR A 473 -32.68 6.83 -9.39
N GLY A 474 -31.66 7.64 -9.11
CA GLY A 474 -31.83 9.04 -8.75
C GLY A 474 -30.94 9.48 -7.60
N THR A 475 -31.18 10.69 -7.10
CA THR A 475 -30.45 11.25 -5.95
C THR A 475 -31.35 11.21 -4.71
N PHE A 476 -30.85 10.56 -3.67
CA PHE A 476 -31.54 10.36 -2.40
C PHE A 476 -30.67 10.82 -1.23
N TYR A 477 -31.27 10.86 -0.04
CA TYR A 477 -30.58 11.22 1.19
C TYR A 477 -30.62 10.09 2.21
N VAL A 478 -29.51 9.93 2.93
CA VAL A 478 -29.45 9.16 4.17
C VAL A 478 -29.31 10.17 5.31
N MET A 479 -30.13 10.02 6.34
CA MET A 479 -30.18 10.91 7.49
C MET A 479 -29.88 10.14 8.77
N ALA A 480 -29.06 10.75 9.63
CA ALA A 480 -28.88 10.37 11.01
C ALA A 480 -29.50 11.45 11.89
N ALA A 481 -30.34 11.07 12.85
CA ALA A 481 -30.98 11.99 13.77
C ALA A 481 -30.95 11.47 15.21
N SER A 482 -30.90 12.38 16.18
CA SER A 482 -31.07 12.06 17.58
C SER A 482 -31.58 13.29 18.31
N ASN A 483 -32.71 13.17 19.02
CA ASN A 483 -33.38 14.32 19.63
C ASN A 483 -33.58 15.48 18.62
N ASN A 484 -32.90 16.62 18.85
CA ASN A 484 -32.99 17.82 18.01
C ASN A 484 -31.78 18.00 17.07
N VAL A 485 -30.83 17.06 17.04
CA VAL A 485 -29.67 17.13 16.14
C VAL A 485 -29.79 16.13 14.99
N ALA A 486 -29.38 16.56 13.80
CA ALA A 486 -29.44 15.75 12.60
C ALA A 486 -28.27 16.04 11.66
N GLY A 487 -28.06 15.12 10.72
CA GLY A 487 -27.08 15.20 9.66
C GLY A 487 -27.50 14.34 8.48
N SER A 488 -26.99 14.67 7.29
CA SER A 488 -27.34 13.92 6.08
C SER A 488 -26.14 13.67 5.17
N ALA A 489 -26.25 12.61 4.37
CA ALA A 489 -25.39 12.29 3.25
C ALA A 489 -26.23 12.11 1.98
N THR A 490 -25.60 12.31 0.82
CA THR A 490 -26.23 12.14 -0.50
C THR A 490 -25.87 10.79 -1.09
N VAL A 491 -26.86 10.06 -1.58
CA VAL A 491 -26.69 8.81 -2.32
C VAL A 491 -27.17 9.02 -3.75
N THR A 492 -26.28 8.93 -4.73
CA THR A 492 -26.65 8.95 -6.15
C THR A 492 -26.70 7.51 -6.66
N VAL A 493 -27.91 7.00 -6.85
CA VAL A 493 -28.16 5.68 -7.43
C VAL A 493 -28.13 5.82 -8.95
N LEU A 494 -27.08 5.29 -9.57
CA LEU A 494 -26.80 5.47 -11.00
C LEU A 494 -27.63 4.53 -11.85
N ASP A 495 -28.13 5.00 -13.00
CA ASP A 495 -28.79 4.17 -14.03
C ASP A 495 -27.78 3.59 -15.04
N LYS A 496 -26.56 4.13 -15.08
CA LYS A 496 -25.48 3.69 -15.97
C LYS A 496 -24.10 3.87 -15.33
N VAL A 497 -23.15 3.09 -15.82
CA VAL A 497 -21.73 3.11 -15.41
C VAL A 497 -20.84 3.21 -16.63
N THR A 498 -19.64 3.77 -16.50
CA THR A 498 -18.69 3.90 -17.62
C THR A 498 -17.90 2.64 -17.87
N SER A 499 -17.64 1.83 -16.84
CA SER A 499 -16.95 0.55 -16.98
C SER A 499 -17.30 -0.42 -15.86
N LEU A 500 -17.11 -1.70 -16.15
CA LEU A 500 -17.24 -2.82 -15.23
C LEU A 500 -15.91 -3.57 -15.17
N LYS A 501 -15.55 -4.06 -13.99
CA LYS A 501 -14.32 -4.83 -13.75
C LYS A 501 -14.65 -6.10 -12.97
N PRO A 502 -14.86 -7.24 -13.64
CA PRO A 502 -15.05 -8.51 -12.96
C PRO A 502 -13.77 -8.93 -12.22
N SER A 503 -13.92 -9.77 -11.20
CA SER A 503 -12.83 -10.28 -10.35
C SER A 503 -11.84 -11.14 -11.12
N LYS A 504 -12.25 -11.66 -12.28
CA LYS A 504 -11.46 -12.45 -13.23
C LYS A 504 -11.82 -12.01 -14.65
N SER A 505 -10.86 -12.08 -15.57
CA SER A 505 -11.10 -11.90 -17.01
C SER A 505 -11.18 -13.23 -17.76
N VAL A 506 -10.60 -14.29 -17.19
CA VAL A 506 -10.60 -15.66 -17.71
C VAL A 506 -10.71 -16.65 -16.53
N LEU A 507 -11.45 -17.73 -16.73
CA LEU A 507 -11.60 -18.86 -15.81
C LEU A 507 -11.30 -20.18 -16.53
N THR A 508 -10.61 -21.07 -15.83
CA THR A 508 -10.44 -22.47 -16.26
C THR A 508 -10.99 -23.35 -15.16
N MET A 509 -12.02 -24.14 -15.48
CA MET A 509 -12.79 -24.92 -14.51
C MET A 509 -13.25 -26.24 -15.13
N LEU A 510 -13.34 -27.30 -14.31
CA LEU A 510 -13.84 -28.61 -14.72
C LEU A 510 -15.36 -28.68 -14.60
N PRO A 511 -16.03 -29.61 -15.33
CA PRO A 511 -17.46 -29.88 -15.13
C PRO A 511 -17.78 -30.15 -13.66
N GLY A 512 -18.84 -29.52 -13.14
CA GLY A 512 -19.26 -29.59 -11.74
C GLY A 512 -18.61 -28.57 -10.78
N ASP A 513 -17.53 -27.89 -11.19
CA ASP A 513 -16.86 -26.90 -10.34
C ASP A 513 -17.74 -25.68 -10.04
N LYS A 514 -17.49 -25.07 -8.86
CA LYS A 514 -18.13 -23.84 -8.43
C LYS A 514 -17.10 -22.77 -8.08
N ILE A 515 -17.39 -21.52 -8.42
CA ILE A 515 -16.58 -20.37 -8.02
C ILE A 515 -17.47 -19.17 -7.72
N ASP A 516 -17.07 -18.40 -6.71
CA ASP A 516 -17.67 -17.12 -6.38
C ASP A 516 -16.97 -16.00 -7.16
N LEU A 517 -17.71 -15.26 -7.99
CA LEU A 517 -17.22 -14.19 -8.84
C LEU A 517 -17.85 -12.89 -8.41
N SER A 518 -17.06 -11.81 -8.45
CA SER A 518 -17.54 -10.49 -8.14
C SER A 518 -17.30 -9.50 -9.26
N CYS A 519 -18.00 -8.37 -9.23
CA CYS A 519 -17.77 -7.29 -10.18
C CYS A 519 -17.75 -5.91 -9.51
N GLU A 520 -16.80 -5.07 -9.93
CA GLU A 520 -16.72 -3.68 -9.52
C GLU A 520 -17.25 -2.76 -10.63
N ALA A 521 -18.02 -1.75 -10.25
CA ALA A 521 -18.53 -0.73 -11.16
C ALA A 521 -17.78 0.61 -11.01
N TYR A 522 -17.62 1.31 -12.13
CA TYR A 522 -16.98 2.62 -12.17
C TYR A 522 -17.78 3.64 -12.98
N TYR A 523 -17.82 4.89 -12.50
CA TYR A 523 -18.42 6.03 -13.17
C TYR A 523 -17.35 7.13 -13.32
N TYR A 524 -16.83 7.30 -14.54
CA TYR A 524 -15.72 8.21 -14.86
C TYR A 524 -14.48 7.97 -13.98
N ASN A 525 -14.02 6.71 -13.93
CA ASN A 525 -12.90 6.22 -13.10
C ASN A 525 -13.11 6.32 -11.57
N MET A 526 -14.29 6.76 -11.13
CA MET A 526 -14.66 6.75 -9.72
C MET A 526 -15.36 5.44 -9.38
N LYS A 527 -14.89 4.74 -8.35
CA LYS A 527 -15.51 3.49 -7.90
C LYS A 527 -16.93 3.76 -7.41
N VAL A 528 -17.88 2.94 -7.86
CA VAL A 528 -19.29 2.98 -7.48
C VAL A 528 -19.55 1.84 -6.50
N HIS A 529 -20.33 2.09 -5.45
CA HIS A 529 -20.77 1.03 -4.55
C HIS A 529 -21.69 0.07 -5.32
N SER A 530 -21.30 -1.20 -5.38
CA SER A 530 -22.03 -2.26 -6.04
C SER A 530 -21.95 -3.53 -5.21
N SER A 531 -22.95 -4.38 -5.36
CA SER A 531 -22.93 -5.77 -4.90
C SER A 531 -23.12 -6.67 -6.12
N ASP A 532 -22.82 -7.96 -6.02
CA ASP A 532 -22.95 -8.85 -7.19
C ASP A 532 -24.40 -8.93 -7.69
N SER A 533 -25.34 -8.79 -6.76
CA SER A 533 -26.77 -8.65 -7.01
C SER A 533 -27.17 -7.35 -7.75
N SER A 534 -26.30 -6.33 -7.78
CA SER A 534 -26.49 -5.12 -8.59
C SER A 534 -26.37 -5.37 -10.10
N PHE A 535 -25.77 -6.49 -10.51
CA PHE A 535 -25.48 -6.78 -11.91
C PHE A 535 -26.41 -7.84 -12.47
N THR A 536 -26.59 -7.84 -13.79
CA THR A 536 -27.19 -8.97 -14.49
C THR A 536 -26.09 -9.90 -14.96
N TRP A 537 -26.11 -11.14 -14.49
CA TRP A 537 -25.18 -12.19 -14.88
C TRP A 537 -25.81 -13.10 -15.94
N GLN A 538 -25.06 -13.44 -16.98
CA GLN A 538 -25.47 -14.34 -18.06
C GLN A 538 -24.36 -15.30 -18.40
N VAL A 539 -24.72 -16.51 -18.83
CA VAL A 539 -23.77 -17.53 -19.30
C VAL A 539 -24.07 -17.83 -20.77
N GLU A 540 -23.06 -17.67 -21.62
CA GLU A 540 -23.08 -18.09 -23.02
C GLU A 540 -22.31 -19.41 -23.19
N GLY A 541 -22.73 -20.22 -24.18
CA GLY A 541 -22.09 -21.50 -24.50
C GLY A 541 -22.66 -22.71 -23.76
N ASN A 542 -23.75 -22.54 -23.00
CA ASN A 542 -24.42 -23.62 -22.26
C ASN A 542 -23.47 -24.39 -21.32
N ILE A 543 -22.48 -23.68 -20.77
CA ILE A 543 -21.41 -24.25 -19.95
C ILE A 543 -21.79 -24.40 -18.47
N GLY A 544 -22.88 -23.80 -18.03
CA GLY A 544 -23.23 -23.79 -16.62
C GLY A 544 -24.29 -22.74 -16.30
N THR A 545 -24.47 -22.48 -15.01
CA THR A 545 -25.39 -21.48 -14.49
C THR A 545 -24.66 -20.54 -13.54
N ILE A 546 -25.11 -19.29 -13.46
CA ILE A 546 -24.59 -18.31 -12.51
C ILE A 546 -25.77 -17.77 -11.70
N THR A 547 -25.58 -17.68 -10.39
CA THR A 547 -26.56 -17.07 -9.49
C THR A 547 -26.50 -15.56 -9.55
N GLN A 548 -27.53 -14.88 -9.06
CA GLN A 548 -27.58 -13.42 -8.99
C GLN A 548 -26.50 -12.84 -8.06
N ASP A 549 -26.01 -13.64 -7.10
CA ASP A 549 -24.94 -13.28 -6.17
C ASP A 549 -23.55 -13.65 -6.73
N GLY A 550 -23.42 -13.92 -8.03
CA GLY A 550 -22.11 -14.11 -8.69
C GLY A 550 -21.51 -15.52 -8.58
N VAL A 551 -22.16 -16.46 -7.89
CA VAL A 551 -21.69 -17.85 -7.82
C VAL A 551 -21.97 -18.58 -9.13
N PHE A 552 -20.91 -18.91 -9.87
CA PHE A 552 -20.96 -19.71 -11.09
C PHE A 552 -20.79 -21.20 -10.77
N THR A 553 -21.67 -22.04 -11.30
CA THR A 553 -21.62 -23.51 -11.25
C THR A 553 -21.50 -24.05 -12.68
N MET A 554 -20.40 -24.73 -12.97
CA MET A 554 -20.20 -25.41 -14.25
C MET A 554 -21.16 -26.61 -14.38
N ALA A 555 -21.76 -26.81 -15.55
CA ALA A 555 -22.59 -27.98 -15.79
C ALA A 555 -21.73 -29.27 -15.82
N ASP A 556 -22.28 -30.38 -15.33
CA ASP A 556 -21.56 -31.67 -15.23
C ASP A 556 -21.16 -32.24 -16.60
N ASN A 557 -21.84 -31.84 -17.66
CA ASN A 557 -21.58 -32.23 -19.06
C ASN A 557 -21.01 -31.08 -19.90
N ALA A 558 -20.55 -30.00 -19.27
CA ALA A 558 -19.99 -28.85 -19.98
C ALA A 558 -18.77 -29.29 -20.80
N SER A 559 -18.67 -28.84 -22.06
CA SER A 559 -17.51 -29.06 -22.92
C SER A 559 -17.24 -27.83 -23.79
N GLY A 560 -16.00 -27.66 -24.24
CA GLY A 560 -15.61 -26.56 -25.11
C GLY A 560 -15.29 -25.26 -24.35
N SER A 561 -15.83 -24.13 -24.81
CA SER A 561 -15.64 -22.83 -24.17
C SER A 561 -16.96 -22.09 -24.09
N GLY A 562 -17.07 -21.21 -23.10
CA GLY A 562 -18.20 -20.32 -22.96
C GLY A 562 -17.78 -19.03 -22.29
N ARG A 563 -18.75 -18.20 -21.93
CA ARG A 563 -18.48 -16.87 -21.40
C ARG A 563 -19.49 -16.51 -20.34
N ILE A 564 -19.01 -15.97 -19.23
CA ILE A 564 -19.85 -15.28 -18.26
C ILE A 564 -19.85 -13.81 -18.64
N ILE A 565 -21.03 -13.24 -18.82
CA ILE A 565 -21.23 -11.82 -19.10
C ILE A 565 -21.81 -11.17 -17.86
N VAL A 566 -21.16 -10.13 -17.38
CA VAL A 566 -21.69 -9.24 -16.33
C VAL A 566 -22.13 -7.93 -16.97
N LYS A 567 -23.37 -7.52 -16.72
CA LYS A 567 -23.98 -6.34 -17.33
C LYS A 567 -24.56 -5.39 -16.29
N TYR A 568 -24.48 -4.10 -16.59
CA TYR A 568 -25.25 -3.05 -15.94
C TYR A 568 -25.66 -1.99 -16.96
N GLY A 569 -26.97 -1.85 -17.21
CA GLY A 569 -27.48 -1.04 -18.32
C GLY A 569 -26.88 -1.50 -19.65
N ASN A 570 -26.26 -0.58 -20.39
CA ASN A 570 -25.59 -0.87 -21.67
C ASN A 570 -24.12 -1.29 -21.53
N THR A 571 -23.56 -1.28 -20.32
CA THR A 571 -22.16 -1.59 -20.08
C THR A 571 -22.02 -3.08 -19.76
N SER A 572 -21.10 -3.76 -20.45
CA SER A 572 -20.83 -5.19 -20.28
C SER A 572 -19.34 -5.42 -20.03
N ALA A 573 -19.03 -6.39 -19.18
CA ALA A 573 -17.71 -6.99 -19.09
C ALA A 573 -17.83 -8.52 -19.18
N TYR A 574 -16.71 -9.15 -19.49
CA TYR A 574 -16.69 -10.55 -19.92
C TYR A 574 -15.65 -11.33 -19.13
N ILE A 575 -16.02 -12.55 -18.77
CA ILE A 575 -15.14 -13.56 -18.21
C ILE A 575 -15.19 -14.75 -19.15
N ASP A 576 -14.11 -14.99 -19.89
CA ASP A 576 -14.05 -16.16 -20.76
C ASP A 576 -13.85 -17.41 -19.90
N VAL A 577 -14.68 -18.43 -20.10
CA VAL A 577 -14.59 -19.69 -19.36
C VAL A 577 -14.10 -20.78 -20.31
N VAL A 578 -12.97 -21.38 -19.97
CA VAL A 578 -12.35 -22.47 -20.71
C VAL A 578 -12.60 -23.76 -19.93
N ILE A 579 -13.27 -24.71 -20.58
CA ILE A 579 -13.43 -26.05 -20.04
C ILE A 579 -12.30 -26.89 -20.61
N PRO A 580 -11.37 -27.39 -19.78
CA PRO A 580 -10.35 -28.32 -20.26
C PRO A 580 -11.06 -29.52 -20.90
N ALA A 581 -10.74 -29.84 -22.16
CA ALA A 581 -11.20 -31.07 -22.78
C ALA A 581 -10.77 -32.23 -21.88
N THR A 582 -11.72 -33.05 -21.42
CA THR A 582 -11.47 -34.19 -20.53
C THR A 582 -11.15 -35.43 -21.37
N PRO A 583 -9.88 -35.85 -21.51
CA PRO A 583 -9.59 -37.23 -21.90
C PRO A 583 -9.93 -38.17 -20.73
N ASN A 584 -10.65 -39.25 -21.03
CA ASN A 584 -11.16 -40.28 -20.10
C ASN A 584 -10.12 -40.68 -19.04
N ALA A 585 -10.36 -40.28 -17.79
CA ALA A 585 -9.56 -40.72 -16.65
C ALA A 585 -9.72 -42.24 -16.43
N ILE A 586 -8.59 -42.93 -16.35
CA ILE A 586 -8.46 -44.34 -15.93
C ILE A 586 -8.44 -44.39 -14.40
N GLU A 587 -7.77 -43.43 -13.75
CA GLU A 587 -7.71 -43.26 -12.30
C GLU A 587 -7.41 -41.78 -12.01
N ASP A 588 -8.23 -41.16 -11.15
CA ASP A 588 -8.10 -39.76 -10.74
C ASP A 588 -7.68 -39.59 -9.28
N PHE A 589 -7.59 -40.68 -8.52
CA PHE A 589 -7.21 -40.72 -7.10
C PHE A 589 -8.21 -40.07 -6.14
N GLU A 590 -9.43 -39.78 -6.59
CA GLU A 590 -10.49 -39.18 -5.78
C GLU A 590 -11.44 -40.22 -5.17
N SER A 591 -11.57 -41.38 -5.82
CA SER A 591 -12.59 -42.39 -5.46
C SER A 591 -12.22 -43.31 -4.29
N GLY A 592 -11.15 -43.01 -3.54
CA GLY A 592 -10.77 -43.77 -2.34
C GLY A 592 -10.28 -45.21 -2.59
N ILE A 593 -9.86 -45.54 -3.82
CA ILE A 593 -9.26 -46.84 -4.16
C ILE A 593 -7.99 -47.04 -3.33
N SER A 594 -7.85 -48.16 -2.63
CA SER A 594 -6.62 -48.43 -1.86
C SER A 594 -5.48 -48.81 -2.80
N TRP A 595 -4.29 -48.27 -2.55
CA TRP A 595 -3.08 -48.58 -3.33
C TRP A 595 -2.06 -49.33 -2.48
N GLY A 596 -1.42 -50.32 -3.10
CA GLY A 596 -0.34 -51.11 -2.55
C GLY A 596 0.94 -50.95 -3.35
N TYR A 597 2.02 -51.52 -2.83
CA TYR A 597 3.31 -51.48 -3.49
C TYR A 597 4.07 -52.80 -3.36
N SER A 598 5.05 -53.00 -4.23
CA SER A 598 6.07 -54.03 -4.07
C SER A 598 7.42 -53.50 -4.51
N THR A 599 8.49 -54.15 -4.08
CA THR A 599 9.86 -53.75 -4.42
C THR A 599 10.66 -54.93 -4.93
N VAL A 600 11.64 -54.63 -5.78
CA VAL A 600 12.68 -55.56 -6.21
C VAL A 600 14.00 -54.83 -6.07
N ARG A 601 14.91 -55.39 -5.25
CA ARG A 601 16.24 -54.82 -4.98
C ARG A 601 16.23 -53.36 -4.50
N ALA A 602 15.12 -52.90 -3.91
CA ALA A 602 15.00 -51.60 -3.27
C ALA A 602 14.92 -51.80 -1.74
N LYS A 603 15.46 -50.84 -0.99
CA LYS A 603 15.51 -50.89 0.47
C LYS A 603 14.13 -50.72 1.09
N SER A 604 13.32 -49.81 0.55
CA SER A 604 11.94 -49.62 0.95
C SER A 604 11.15 -48.89 -0.13
N ALA A 605 9.83 -48.97 -0.01
CA ALA A 605 8.88 -48.10 -0.70
C ALA A 605 7.67 -47.88 0.21
N ASN A 606 6.93 -46.82 -0.04
CA ASN A 606 5.61 -46.60 0.54
C ASN A 606 4.72 -45.90 -0.48
N VAL A 607 3.47 -46.33 -0.57
CA VAL A 607 2.44 -45.68 -1.39
C VAL A 607 1.30 -45.25 -0.48
N SER A 608 0.87 -44.01 -0.63
CA SER A 608 -0.28 -43.46 0.09
C SER A 608 -1.07 -42.53 -0.82
N LEU A 609 -2.39 -42.51 -0.62
CA LEU A 609 -3.24 -41.46 -1.16
C LEU A 609 -3.20 -40.26 -0.22
N ILE A 610 -3.00 -39.08 -0.77
CA ILE A 610 -2.97 -37.81 -0.02
C ILE A 610 -4.07 -36.92 -0.56
N GLN A 611 -4.70 -36.19 0.38
CA GLN A 611 -5.67 -35.15 0.07
C GLN A 611 -4.99 -33.79 0.29
N ASP A 612 -4.58 -33.15 -0.80
CA ASP A 612 -3.91 -31.85 -0.81
C ASP A 612 -4.34 -31.07 -2.05
N LYS A 613 -5.34 -30.20 -1.88
CA LYS A 613 -5.93 -29.38 -2.95
C LYS A 613 -4.95 -28.39 -3.58
N GLU A 614 -3.93 -27.96 -2.84
CA GLU A 614 -2.93 -27.03 -3.34
C GLU A 614 -1.85 -27.75 -4.16
N MET A 615 -1.59 -29.03 -3.85
CA MET A 615 -0.61 -29.86 -4.55
C MET A 615 -1.19 -30.68 -5.70
N ALA A 616 -2.43 -31.15 -5.60
CA ALA A 616 -3.12 -31.95 -6.61
C ALA A 616 -3.18 -31.21 -7.95
N ARG A 617 -3.02 -31.94 -9.05
CA ARG A 617 -3.14 -31.32 -10.38
C ARG A 617 -4.60 -31.11 -10.74
N SER A 618 -5.49 -31.97 -10.27
CA SER A 618 -6.93 -31.93 -10.41
C SER A 618 -7.57 -32.45 -9.12
N GLY A 619 -8.71 -31.88 -8.70
CA GLY A 619 -9.38 -32.30 -7.47
C GLY A 619 -8.55 -32.03 -6.21
N SER A 620 -8.46 -33.01 -5.32
CA SER A 620 -7.65 -32.94 -4.09
C SER A 620 -6.87 -34.21 -3.79
N GLY A 621 -7.21 -35.34 -4.41
CA GLY A 621 -6.54 -36.62 -4.28
C GLY A 621 -5.32 -36.77 -5.19
N LEU A 622 -4.23 -37.31 -4.66
CA LEU A 622 -3.04 -37.66 -5.44
C LEU A 622 -2.33 -38.86 -4.82
N LEU A 623 -1.66 -39.65 -5.66
CA LEU A 623 -0.89 -40.79 -5.20
C LEU A 623 0.55 -40.36 -4.89
N LYS A 624 0.94 -40.47 -3.62
CA LYS A 624 2.33 -40.30 -3.20
C LYS A 624 3.05 -41.64 -3.22
N LEU A 625 4.23 -41.68 -3.84
CA LEU A 625 5.16 -42.81 -3.83
C LEU A 625 6.49 -42.35 -3.24
N ASP A 626 6.79 -42.83 -2.03
CA ASP A 626 8.14 -42.74 -1.46
C ASP A 626 8.93 -43.99 -1.86
N TYR A 627 10.16 -43.82 -2.33
CA TYR A 627 11.04 -44.94 -2.71
C TYR A 627 12.46 -44.75 -2.17
N ASP A 628 13.12 -45.85 -1.83
CA ASP A 628 14.54 -45.88 -1.44
C ASP A 628 15.28 -47.00 -2.19
N PHE A 629 16.04 -46.62 -3.22
CA PHE A 629 16.90 -47.56 -3.95
C PHE A 629 18.30 -47.69 -3.36
N THR A 630 18.65 -46.89 -2.34
CA THR A 630 20.02 -46.79 -1.83
C THR A 630 20.57 -48.15 -1.40
N LEU A 631 21.84 -48.38 -1.74
CA LEU A 631 22.53 -49.61 -1.36
C LEU A 631 22.80 -49.63 0.15
N GLY A 632 22.68 -50.80 0.76
CA GLY A 632 22.94 -51.03 2.18
C GLY A 632 22.97 -52.52 2.50
N THR A 633 23.19 -52.86 3.78
CA THR A 633 23.20 -54.25 4.26
C THR A 633 21.88 -54.94 3.92
N GLY A 634 21.94 -56.03 3.14
CA GLY A 634 20.77 -56.81 2.73
C GLY A 634 20.06 -56.36 1.45
N VAL A 635 20.56 -55.34 0.74
CA VAL A 635 20.00 -54.90 -0.55
C VAL A 635 20.86 -55.41 -1.71
N GLU A 636 20.28 -56.24 -2.58
CA GLU A 636 20.96 -56.79 -3.75
C GLU A 636 21.29 -55.72 -4.81
N LYS A 637 22.42 -55.91 -5.51
CA LYS A 637 22.88 -55.11 -6.64
C LYS A 637 22.14 -55.44 -7.95
N GLY A 638 22.18 -54.53 -8.91
CA GLY A 638 21.53 -54.65 -10.23
C GLY A 638 20.24 -53.83 -10.33
N VAL A 639 19.46 -54.06 -11.39
CA VAL A 639 18.25 -53.28 -11.69
C VAL A 639 17.27 -53.36 -10.52
N ALA A 640 16.98 -52.20 -9.92
CA ALA A 640 16.02 -52.03 -8.84
C ALA A 640 14.70 -51.46 -9.36
N GLY A 641 13.60 -51.80 -8.70
CA GLY A 641 12.27 -51.37 -9.08
C GLY A 641 11.32 -51.23 -7.90
N VAL A 642 10.48 -50.21 -7.96
CA VAL A 642 9.32 -50.02 -7.09
C VAL A 642 8.08 -49.96 -7.95
N TYR A 643 7.03 -50.67 -7.51
CA TYR A 643 5.81 -50.85 -8.26
C TYR A 643 4.63 -50.41 -7.41
N ALA A 644 3.74 -49.57 -7.95
CA ALA A 644 2.49 -49.17 -7.30
C ALA A 644 1.28 -49.68 -8.11
N TYR A 645 0.29 -50.20 -7.42
CA TYR A 645 -0.89 -50.84 -8.02
C TYR A 645 -2.11 -50.77 -7.08
N PRO A 646 -3.33 -50.79 -7.62
CA PRO A 646 -4.54 -50.82 -6.81
C PRO A 646 -4.70 -52.16 -6.08
N LEU A 647 -5.43 -52.12 -4.96
CA LEU A 647 -5.75 -53.27 -4.13
C LEU A 647 -7.25 -53.51 -4.12
N ASP A 648 -7.65 -54.78 -4.07
CA ASP A 648 -9.03 -55.14 -3.77
C ASP A 648 -9.40 -54.64 -2.37
N PRO A 649 -10.52 -53.92 -2.20
CA PRO A 649 -10.88 -53.32 -0.92
C PRO A 649 -11.09 -54.37 0.18
N ASN A 650 -11.49 -55.60 -0.17
CA ASN A 650 -11.82 -56.68 0.75
C ASN A 650 -10.63 -57.63 1.00
N THR A 651 -9.98 -58.11 -0.07
CA THR A 651 -8.92 -59.13 0.06
C THR A 651 -7.52 -58.54 0.21
N LYS A 652 -7.35 -57.23 -0.05
CA LYS A 652 -6.06 -56.51 -0.07
C LYS A 652 -5.03 -57.13 -1.03
N THR A 653 -5.47 -57.91 -2.00
CA THR A 653 -4.61 -58.44 -3.07
C THR A 653 -4.53 -57.44 -4.22
N LYS A 654 -3.43 -57.49 -4.98
CA LYS A 654 -3.24 -56.69 -6.20
C LYS A 654 -4.41 -56.88 -7.17
N THR A 655 -4.95 -55.78 -7.67
CA THR A 655 -5.95 -55.75 -8.75
C THR A 655 -5.37 -55.12 -10.02
N GLU A 656 -6.01 -55.39 -11.14
CA GLU A 656 -5.66 -54.82 -12.45
C GLU A 656 -6.75 -53.82 -12.87
N ILE A 657 -6.38 -52.74 -13.59
CA ILE A 657 -7.35 -51.74 -14.04
C ILE A 657 -7.72 -52.04 -15.49
N THR A 658 -8.99 -52.37 -15.74
CA THR A 658 -9.49 -52.54 -17.11
C THR A 658 -9.60 -51.18 -17.78
N ILE A 659 -9.00 -51.04 -18.96
CA ILE A 659 -9.07 -49.80 -19.72
C ILE A 659 -10.26 -49.91 -20.68
N ASN A 660 -11.23 -49.00 -20.53
CA ASN A 660 -12.39 -48.94 -21.41
C ASN A 660 -11.95 -48.49 -22.82
N GLY A 661 -12.32 -49.24 -23.85
CA GLY A 661 -11.96 -48.97 -25.26
C GLY A 661 -10.54 -49.42 -25.66
N THR A 662 -10.08 -49.00 -26.84
CA THR A 662 -8.75 -49.34 -27.38
C THR A 662 -7.88 -48.09 -27.59
N PRO A 663 -7.23 -47.55 -26.53
CA PRO A 663 -6.35 -46.39 -26.68
C PRO A 663 -5.10 -46.70 -27.50
N ASN A 664 -4.55 -45.66 -28.13
CA ASN A 664 -3.23 -45.60 -28.75
C ASN A 664 -2.12 -45.25 -27.75
N ALA A 665 -2.45 -44.61 -26.61
CA ALA A 665 -1.49 -44.29 -25.56
C ALA A 665 -2.15 -44.20 -24.17
N ILE A 666 -1.31 -44.23 -23.13
CA ILE A 666 -1.69 -43.93 -21.75
C ILE A 666 -0.91 -42.70 -21.31
N GLY A 667 -1.52 -41.78 -20.57
CA GLY A 667 -0.81 -40.62 -20.01
C GLY A 667 -1.14 -40.36 -18.55
N MET A 668 -0.30 -39.57 -17.87
CA MET A 668 -0.49 -39.18 -16.46
C MET A 668 0.26 -37.89 -16.13
N TRP A 669 -0.16 -37.20 -15.08
CA TRP A 669 0.64 -36.14 -14.48
C TRP A 669 1.60 -36.74 -13.45
N VAL A 670 2.85 -36.28 -13.47
CA VAL A 670 3.90 -36.72 -12.56
C VAL A 670 4.61 -35.51 -11.98
N TYR A 671 4.58 -35.38 -10.66
CA TYR A 671 5.42 -34.44 -9.93
C TYR A 671 6.80 -35.08 -9.77
N GLY A 672 7.75 -34.63 -10.60
CA GLY A 672 9.09 -35.19 -10.65
C GLY A 672 9.95 -34.74 -9.47
N ASP A 673 10.91 -35.59 -9.09
CA ASP A 673 11.92 -35.34 -8.06
C ASP A 673 13.34 -35.22 -8.64
N ASN A 674 13.47 -35.12 -9.97
CA ASN A 674 14.73 -35.10 -10.71
C ASN A 674 15.64 -36.32 -10.45
N SER A 675 15.07 -37.47 -10.08
CA SER A 675 15.80 -38.70 -9.78
C SER A 675 16.47 -39.37 -10.98
N LYS A 676 16.06 -38.99 -12.20
CA LYS A 676 16.41 -39.70 -13.45
C LYS A 676 15.99 -41.17 -13.44
N ALA A 677 15.02 -41.53 -12.60
CA ALA A 677 14.44 -42.86 -12.61
C ALA A 677 13.68 -43.10 -13.92
N TRP A 678 13.61 -44.35 -14.34
CA TRP A 678 12.88 -44.76 -15.53
C TRP A 678 11.44 -45.09 -15.17
N LEU A 679 10.50 -44.28 -15.70
CA LEU A 679 9.07 -44.43 -15.43
C LEU A 679 8.38 -45.19 -16.56
N ARG A 680 7.65 -46.26 -16.18
CA ARG A 680 6.95 -47.14 -17.12
C ARG A 680 5.73 -47.81 -16.50
N ALA A 681 4.91 -48.47 -17.32
CA ALA A 681 3.80 -49.31 -16.89
C ALA A 681 3.87 -50.72 -17.51
N SER A 682 3.14 -51.67 -16.90
CA SER A 682 2.84 -52.98 -17.51
C SER A 682 1.39 -53.02 -17.97
N VAL A 683 1.19 -53.39 -19.22
CA VAL A 683 -0.11 -53.47 -19.90
C VAL A 683 -0.28 -54.86 -20.50
N LYS A 684 -1.46 -55.44 -20.37
CA LYS A 684 -1.87 -56.70 -21.00
C LYS A 684 -2.82 -56.40 -22.16
N ASP A 685 -2.57 -57.00 -23.33
CA ASP A 685 -3.45 -56.85 -24.49
C ASP A 685 -4.61 -57.86 -24.51
N GLY A 686 -5.49 -57.74 -25.50
CA GLY A 686 -6.67 -58.60 -25.65
C GLY A 686 -6.36 -60.07 -25.94
N SER A 687 -5.10 -60.44 -26.21
CA SER A 687 -4.64 -61.83 -26.32
C SER A 687 -4.12 -62.39 -25.00
N GLY A 688 -4.08 -61.58 -23.94
CA GLY A 688 -3.54 -61.93 -22.63
C GLY A 688 -2.01 -61.74 -22.52
N GLN A 689 -1.36 -61.16 -23.53
CA GLN A 689 0.09 -60.94 -23.51
C GLN A 689 0.45 -59.63 -22.82
N SER A 690 1.31 -59.70 -21.80
CA SER A 690 1.88 -58.52 -21.12
C SER A 690 3.01 -57.88 -21.92
N PHE A 691 3.06 -56.55 -21.91
CA PHE A 691 4.10 -55.72 -22.49
C PHE A 691 4.29 -54.44 -21.67
N TYR A 692 5.38 -53.74 -21.91
CA TYR A 692 5.68 -52.49 -21.22
C TYR A 692 5.50 -51.29 -22.14
N ILE A 693 5.07 -50.18 -21.55
CA ILE A 693 5.02 -48.87 -22.18
C ILE A 693 5.84 -47.90 -21.32
N ASP A 694 6.58 -47.00 -21.96
CA ASP A 694 7.56 -46.14 -21.28
C ASP A 694 7.09 -44.67 -21.33
N PHE A 695 6.91 -44.07 -20.15
CA PHE A 695 6.48 -42.66 -19.99
C PHE A 695 7.65 -41.69 -20.09
N THR A 696 8.87 -42.19 -19.88
CA THR A 696 10.12 -41.50 -20.17
C THR A 696 10.84 -42.25 -21.29
N PRO A 697 10.36 -42.15 -22.55
CA PRO A 697 10.90 -42.91 -23.69
C PRO A 697 12.32 -42.49 -24.08
N ASP A 698 12.78 -41.35 -23.58
CA ASP A 698 14.14 -40.82 -23.70
C ASP A 698 15.14 -41.52 -22.77
N TYR A 699 14.69 -42.34 -21.82
CA TYR A 699 15.56 -43.05 -20.90
C TYR A 699 16.39 -44.13 -21.61
N ASP A 700 17.71 -44.00 -21.55
CA ASP A 700 18.66 -45.00 -22.03
C ASP A 700 19.18 -45.84 -20.84
N PRO A 701 18.78 -47.11 -20.70
CA PRO A 701 19.20 -47.95 -19.59
C PRO A 701 20.70 -48.30 -19.62
N ALA A 702 21.37 -48.19 -20.78
CA ALA A 702 22.80 -48.45 -20.92
C ALA A 702 23.64 -47.27 -20.42
N THR A 703 23.14 -46.04 -20.49
CA THR A 703 23.89 -44.83 -20.09
C THR A 703 23.31 -44.11 -18.88
N GLY A 704 22.07 -44.41 -18.49
CA GLY A 704 21.36 -43.71 -17.42
C GLY A 704 20.96 -42.27 -17.78
N LYS A 705 20.97 -41.92 -19.07
CA LYS A 705 20.54 -40.61 -19.58
C LYS A 705 19.04 -40.60 -19.83
N GLY A 706 18.40 -39.44 -19.64
CA GLY A 706 16.94 -39.28 -19.70
C GLY A 706 16.25 -39.70 -18.40
N GLY A 707 14.95 -39.98 -18.47
CA GLY A 707 14.15 -40.39 -17.30
C GLY A 707 13.42 -39.23 -16.63
N ILE A 708 13.12 -39.34 -15.34
CA ILE A 708 12.51 -38.25 -14.58
C ILE A 708 13.56 -37.17 -14.28
N ASP A 709 13.82 -36.29 -15.24
CA ASP A 709 14.82 -35.21 -15.18
C ASP A 709 14.25 -33.82 -14.86
N TRP A 710 13.00 -33.78 -14.38
CA TRP A 710 12.30 -32.55 -14.01
C TRP A 710 11.91 -32.54 -12.52
N THR A 711 11.67 -31.33 -12.01
CA THR A 711 11.00 -31.11 -10.72
C THR A 711 9.68 -30.39 -10.95
N GLY A 712 8.62 -30.78 -10.24
CA GLY A 712 7.27 -30.24 -10.45
C GLY A 712 6.42 -31.07 -11.40
N TRP A 713 5.20 -30.61 -11.70
CA TRP A 713 4.24 -31.35 -12.53
C TRP A 713 4.61 -31.34 -14.02
N LYS A 714 4.65 -32.52 -14.63
CA LYS A 714 4.77 -32.73 -16.08
C LYS A 714 3.77 -33.80 -16.51
N TYR A 715 3.07 -33.56 -17.62
CA TYR A 715 2.27 -34.59 -18.26
C TYR A 715 3.18 -35.49 -19.10
N VAL A 716 3.08 -36.79 -18.88
CA VAL A 716 3.84 -37.80 -19.62
C VAL A 716 2.89 -38.74 -20.32
N GLU A 717 3.27 -39.20 -21.50
CA GLU A 717 2.47 -40.10 -22.34
C GLU A 717 3.35 -41.25 -22.83
N ALA A 718 2.84 -42.47 -22.72
CA ALA A 718 3.46 -43.70 -23.17
C ALA A 718 2.61 -44.33 -24.27
N LYS A 719 3.16 -44.41 -25.48
CA LYS A 719 2.47 -44.99 -26.64
C LYS A 719 2.33 -46.50 -26.51
N ILE A 720 1.16 -47.02 -26.87
CA ILE A 720 0.94 -48.45 -27.03
C ILE A 720 1.52 -48.85 -28.40
N PRO A 721 2.45 -49.84 -28.47
CA PRO A 721 3.08 -50.23 -29.71
C PRO A 721 2.08 -50.68 -30.79
N SER A 722 2.32 -50.27 -32.03
CA SER A 722 1.54 -50.69 -33.19
C SER A 722 1.50 -52.21 -33.31
N GLY A 723 0.31 -52.79 -33.48
CA GLY A 723 0.10 -54.25 -33.59
C GLY A 723 -0.48 -54.90 -32.34
N ARG A 724 -0.54 -54.19 -31.21
CA ARG A 724 -1.28 -54.61 -30.00
C ARG A 724 -2.78 -54.35 -30.19
N LYS A 725 -3.63 -55.33 -29.86
CA LYS A 725 -5.10 -55.20 -29.99
C LYS A 725 -5.74 -55.17 -28.60
N GLY A 726 -6.64 -54.23 -28.37
CA GLY A 726 -7.41 -54.18 -27.13
C GLY A 726 -8.48 -55.29 -27.02
N PRO A 727 -9.21 -55.38 -25.90
CA PRO A 727 -9.15 -54.47 -24.75
C PRO A 727 -7.80 -54.54 -24.01
N PHE A 728 -7.39 -53.42 -23.42
CA PHE A 728 -6.14 -53.34 -22.66
C PHE A 728 -6.42 -53.35 -21.15
N ILE A 729 -5.51 -53.95 -20.40
CA ILE A 729 -5.56 -53.98 -18.93
C ILE A 729 -4.25 -53.42 -18.38
N LEU A 730 -4.33 -52.45 -17.48
CA LEU A 730 -3.18 -51.89 -16.78
C LEU A 730 -2.85 -52.75 -15.56
N GLU A 731 -1.91 -53.68 -15.73
CA GLU A 731 -1.52 -54.64 -14.68
C GLU A 731 -0.70 -54.00 -13.58
N THR A 732 0.16 -53.04 -13.94
CA THR A 732 0.98 -52.28 -12.96
C THR A 732 1.09 -50.85 -13.46
N PRO A 733 0.21 -49.94 -12.97
CA PRO A 733 0.11 -48.58 -13.45
C PRO A 733 1.40 -47.76 -13.35
N ILE A 734 2.16 -47.94 -12.26
CA ILE A 734 3.38 -47.18 -12.00
C ILE A 734 4.51 -48.15 -11.68
N ARG A 735 5.58 -48.07 -12.48
CA ARG A 735 6.83 -48.80 -12.29
C ARG A 735 7.97 -47.80 -12.38
N VAL A 736 8.60 -47.55 -11.25
CA VAL A 736 9.77 -46.67 -11.14
C VAL A 736 11.00 -47.55 -11.05
N MET A 737 11.90 -47.43 -12.02
CA MET A 737 13.04 -48.32 -12.18
C MET A 737 14.36 -47.54 -12.08
N CYS A 738 15.37 -48.18 -11.48
CA CYS A 738 16.75 -47.71 -11.47
C CYS A 738 17.61 -48.81 -12.10
N SER A 739 18.11 -48.60 -13.33
CA SER A 739 18.84 -49.64 -14.06
C SER A 739 20.31 -49.79 -13.65
N ARG A 740 20.86 -48.83 -12.89
CA ARG A 740 22.29 -48.73 -12.57
C ARG A 740 22.51 -48.49 -11.09
N ASP A 741 23.42 -49.25 -10.49
CA ASP A 741 23.69 -49.18 -9.05
C ASP A 741 24.23 -47.81 -8.61
N GLU A 742 25.00 -47.14 -9.46
CA GLU A 742 25.54 -45.80 -9.22
C GLU A 742 24.48 -44.69 -9.26
N MET A 743 23.27 -44.96 -9.77
CA MET A 743 22.15 -44.02 -9.82
C MET A 743 21.13 -44.23 -8.70
N ARG A 744 21.41 -45.12 -7.75
CA ARG A 744 20.48 -45.47 -6.68
C ARG A 744 20.29 -44.33 -5.68
N THR A 745 19.17 -43.64 -5.80
CA THR A 745 18.74 -42.56 -4.93
C THR A 745 17.49 -42.95 -4.15
N LYS A 746 17.03 -42.05 -3.28
CA LYS A 746 15.72 -42.12 -2.64
C LYS A 746 15.00 -40.80 -2.89
N GLY A 747 13.69 -40.85 -2.95
CA GLY A 747 12.89 -39.67 -3.29
C GLY A 747 11.40 -39.92 -3.12
N THR A 748 10.63 -38.94 -3.57
CA THR A 748 9.18 -38.94 -3.49
C THR A 748 8.63 -38.45 -4.83
N LEU A 749 7.77 -39.26 -5.44
CA LEU A 749 7.02 -38.91 -6.64
C LEU A 749 5.55 -38.78 -6.31
N TYR A 750 4.87 -37.89 -7.02
CA TYR A 750 3.41 -37.76 -6.94
C TYR A 750 2.80 -37.99 -8.31
N PHE A 751 1.67 -38.69 -8.34
CA PHE A 751 0.96 -39.02 -9.56
C PHE A 751 -0.48 -38.56 -9.46
N ASP A 752 -0.99 -38.02 -10.55
CA ASP A 752 -2.38 -37.59 -10.66
C ASP A 752 -2.87 -37.86 -12.09
N GLN A 753 -4.17 -38.15 -12.21
CA GLN A 753 -4.88 -38.34 -13.48
C GLN A 753 -4.21 -39.32 -14.46
N ILE A 754 -4.25 -40.63 -14.18
CA ILE A 754 -3.91 -41.63 -15.20
C ILE A 754 -5.03 -41.66 -16.25
N ARG A 755 -4.71 -41.63 -17.55
CA ARG A 755 -5.68 -41.42 -18.65
C ARG A 755 -5.42 -42.30 -19.87
N ALA A 756 -6.48 -42.59 -20.62
CA ALA A 756 -6.44 -43.28 -21.92
C ALA A 756 -6.52 -42.28 -23.10
N VAL A 757 -5.80 -42.56 -24.20
CA VAL A 757 -5.69 -41.68 -25.38
C VAL A 757 -6.06 -42.45 -26.67
N PHE A 758 -7.12 -42.11 -27.44
CA PHE A 758 -7.77 -42.98 -28.47
C PHE A 758 -7.61 -42.63 -29.97
N ALA A 759 -6.72 -41.71 -30.37
CA ALA A 759 -6.47 -41.23 -31.76
C ALA A 759 -7.47 -40.23 -32.39
N ASP A 760 -6.89 -39.29 -33.15
CA ASP A 760 -7.39 -38.31 -34.14
C ASP A 760 -8.66 -37.49 -33.87
N GLY A 761 -9.09 -37.35 -32.62
CA GLY A 761 -9.69 -36.07 -32.23
C GLY A 761 -8.59 -35.03 -32.23
N ASN A 762 -8.64 -34.04 -33.13
CA ASN A 762 -7.82 -32.83 -33.03
C ASN A 762 -8.07 -32.20 -31.65
N ILE A 763 -7.30 -32.62 -30.64
CA ILE A 763 -6.84 -31.68 -29.64
C ILE A 763 -5.98 -30.74 -30.48
N VAL A 764 -6.58 -29.63 -30.90
CA VAL A 764 -5.82 -28.53 -31.48
C VAL A 764 -4.87 -28.14 -30.37
N GLN A 765 -3.65 -28.68 -30.45
CA GLN A 765 -2.63 -28.39 -29.47
C GLN A 765 -2.48 -26.89 -29.50
N ALA A 766 -2.69 -26.27 -28.33
CA ALA A 766 -2.48 -24.85 -28.20
C ALA A 766 -1.09 -24.55 -28.75
N PRO A 767 -0.94 -23.45 -29.49
CA PRO A 767 0.39 -23.02 -29.90
C PRO A 767 1.31 -22.97 -28.68
N THR A 768 2.59 -23.19 -28.90
CA THR A 768 3.58 -23.11 -27.82
C THR A 768 4.46 -21.91 -28.09
N VAL A 769 4.73 -21.10 -27.09
CA VAL A 769 5.69 -20.02 -27.23
C VAL A 769 7.04 -20.45 -26.67
N LYS A 770 8.07 -20.35 -27.50
CA LYS A 770 9.46 -20.46 -27.12
C LYS A 770 10.01 -19.05 -26.87
N ILE A 771 10.20 -18.70 -25.60
CA ILE A 771 10.91 -17.47 -25.25
C ILE A 771 12.39 -17.79 -25.27
N THR A 772 13.13 -17.10 -26.13
CA THR A 772 14.57 -17.28 -26.33
C THR A 772 15.38 -16.18 -25.62
N SER A 773 14.80 -14.99 -25.46
CA SER A 773 15.37 -13.93 -24.63
C SER A 773 14.26 -13.06 -24.02
N PRO A 774 14.28 -12.81 -22.70
CA PRO A 774 15.14 -13.46 -21.70
C PRO A 774 14.87 -14.97 -21.60
N GLU A 775 15.87 -15.76 -21.23
CA GLU A 775 15.69 -17.18 -20.92
C GLU A 775 15.03 -17.34 -19.53
N ASP A 776 14.22 -18.39 -19.34
CA ASP A 776 13.54 -18.63 -18.06
C ASP A 776 14.54 -18.90 -16.94
N LYS A 777 14.33 -18.24 -15.81
CA LYS A 777 15.21 -18.17 -14.63
C LYS A 777 16.61 -17.65 -14.92
N ALA A 778 16.86 -17.05 -16.09
CA ALA A 778 18.16 -16.49 -16.41
C ALA A 778 18.53 -15.37 -15.45
N VAL A 779 19.81 -15.32 -15.09
CA VAL A 779 20.39 -14.19 -14.36
C VAL A 779 21.06 -13.27 -15.37
N ILE A 780 20.47 -12.11 -15.60
CA ILE A 780 20.81 -11.17 -16.67
C ILE A 780 21.51 -9.97 -16.06
N LYS A 781 22.71 -9.66 -16.57
CA LYS A 781 23.59 -8.63 -16.00
C LYS A 781 23.42 -7.24 -16.63
N THR A 782 22.32 -7.03 -17.35
CA THR A 782 21.99 -5.77 -18.05
C THR A 782 20.54 -5.40 -17.78
N GLU A 783 20.28 -4.10 -17.68
CA GLU A 783 18.93 -3.54 -17.41
C GLU A 783 18.09 -3.35 -18.68
N LYS A 784 18.73 -3.48 -19.84
CA LYS A 784 18.10 -3.55 -21.17
C LYS A 784 18.30 -4.92 -21.74
N ILE A 785 17.21 -5.58 -22.07
CA ILE A 785 17.21 -7.00 -22.38
C ILE A 785 16.50 -7.18 -23.73
N PRO A 786 17.15 -7.80 -24.72
CA PRO A 786 16.46 -8.11 -25.96
C PRO A 786 15.28 -9.05 -25.67
N LEU A 787 14.11 -8.71 -26.20
CA LEU A 787 12.96 -9.61 -26.25
C LEU A 787 13.02 -10.38 -27.56
N SER A 788 13.11 -11.70 -27.47
CA SER A 788 13.01 -12.62 -28.61
C SER A 788 12.18 -13.84 -28.21
N ALA A 789 11.03 -14.00 -28.83
CA ALA A 789 10.18 -15.16 -28.65
C ALA A 789 9.55 -15.61 -29.96
N GLU A 790 9.25 -16.89 -30.05
CA GLU A 790 8.59 -17.49 -31.21
C GLU A 790 7.36 -18.26 -30.74
N ILE A 791 6.19 -17.89 -31.24
CA ILE A 791 4.96 -18.65 -31.05
C ILE A 791 4.88 -19.66 -32.19
N ILE A 792 5.13 -20.92 -31.83
CA ILE A 792 5.21 -22.06 -32.72
C ILE A 792 3.83 -22.71 -32.81
N LYS A 793 3.28 -22.69 -34.03
CA LYS A 793 2.08 -23.44 -34.40
C LYS A 793 2.33 -24.94 -34.19
N ALA A 794 1.38 -25.64 -33.58
CA ALA A 794 1.47 -27.09 -33.44
C ALA A 794 1.41 -27.79 -34.82
N PRO A 795 2.02 -28.97 -35.01
CA PRO A 795 2.04 -29.68 -36.30
C PRO A 795 0.66 -29.88 -36.95
N ASN A 796 -0.41 -29.95 -36.15
CA ASN A 796 -1.82 -30.02 -36.57
C ASN A 796 -2.69 -28.88 -35.96
N GLY A 797 -2.08 -27.74 -35.58
CA GLY A 797 -2.74 -26.60 -34.93
C GLY A 797 -3.41 -25.62 -35.91
N ALA A 798 -4.27 -24.71 -35.43
CA ALA A 798 -4.77 -23.59 -36.24
C ALA A 798 -3.69 -22.48 -36.39
N ASP A 799 -3.88 -21.55 -37.33
CA ASP A 799 -2.93 -20.44 -37.52
C ASP A 799 -2.96 -19.48 -36.33
N ILE A 800 -1.82 -18.92 -35.94
CA ILE A 800 -1.74 -17.96 -34.83
C ILE A 800 -2.49 -16.67 -35.17
N ASP A 801 -3.36 -16.19 -34.26
CA ASP A 801 -3.93 -14.86 -34.38
C ASP A 801 -2.94 -13.82 -33.83
N ALA A 802 -2.18 -13.19 -34.72
CA ALA A 802 -1.20 -12.18 -34.34
C ALA A 802 -1.82 -10.98 -33.57
N LYS A 803 -3.12 -10.69 -33.74
CA LYS A 803 -3.80 -9.59 -33.03
C LYS A 803 -4.15 -9.95 -31.58
N SER A 804 -4.14 -11.23 -31.24
CA SER A 804 -4.38 -11.73 -29.89
C SER A 804 -3.16 -11.65 -28.98
N VAL A 805 -1.96 -11.42 -29.55
CA VAL A 805 -0.71 -11.51 -28.81
C VAL A 805 -0.54 -10.30 -27.89
N LYS A 806 -0.37 -10.55 -26.59
CA LYS A 806 -0.08 -9.55 -25.57
C LYS A 806 1.18 -9.92 -24.81
N VAL A 807 2.12 -8.99 -24.76
CA VAL A 807 3.35 -9.13 -23.98
C VAL A 807 3.21 -8.26 -22.73
N ILE A 808 3.40 -8.86 -21.56
CA ILE A 808 3.17 -8.23 -20.26
C ILE A 808 4.45 -8.39 -19.43
N LEU A 809 4.98 -7.27 -18.93
CA LEU A 809 6.14 -7.23 -18.04
C LEU A 809 5.71 -6.70 -16.67
N ASP A 810 5.91 -7.50 -15.62
CA ASP A 810 5.55 -7.17 -14.23
C ASP A 810 4.10 -6.66 -14.07
N GLY A 811 3.18 -7.27 -14.83
CA GLY A 811 1.75 -6.94 -14.81
C GLY A 811 1.33 -5.80 -15.74
N ASN A 812 2.25 -5.13 -16.44
CA ASN A 812 1.96 -4.06 -17.40
C ASN A 812 2.10 -4.52 -18.85
N GLU A 813 1.11 -4.25 -19.69
CA GLU A 813 1.13 -4.59 -21.13
C GLU A 813 2.10 -3.67 -21.88
N LEU A 814 3.03 -4.28 -22.63
CA LEU A 814 3.99 -3.56 -23.46
C LEU A 814 3.35 -3.19 -24.79
N THR A 815 3.47 -1.92 -25.17
CA THR A 815 2.91 -1.39 -26.43
C THR A 815 3.93 -1.31 -27.56
N ASN A 816 5.23 -1.47 -27.24
CA ASN A 816 6.36 -1.33 -28.17
C ASN A 816 7.01 -2.68 -28.53
N VAL A 817 6.21 -3.71 -28.86
CA VAL A 817 6.72 -5.02 -29.31
C VAL A 817 6.33 -5.27 -30.76
N ASN A 818 7.31 -5.60 -31.61
CA ASN A 818 7.06 -5.96 -33.00
C ASN A 818 6.60 -7.42 -33.09
N VAL A 819 5.45 -7.63 -33.71
CA VAL A 819 4.81 -8.94 -33.92
C VAL A 819 4.79 -9.22 -35.43
N GLU A 820 5.50 -10.25 -35.88
CA GLU A 820 5.68 -10.57 -37.32
C GLU A 820 5.39 -12.04 -37.63
N GLY A 821 4.75 -12.33 -38.77
CA GLY A 821 4.58 -13.68 -39.35
C GLY A 821 3.14 -14.16 -39.54
N THR A 822 2.93 -15.09 -40.49
CA THR A 822 1.67 -15.80 -40.77
C THR A 822 1.93 -17.31 -40.73
N GLY A 823 1.85 -17.92 -39.55
CA GLY A 823 2.17 -19.34 -39.33
C GLY A 823 2.95 -19.55 -38.04
N SER A 824 4.24 -19.15 -38.01
CA SER A 824 5.01 -18.95 -36.78
C SER A 824 5.10 -17.45 -36.51
N VAL A 825 4.70 -17.00 -35.32
CA VAL A 825 4.71 -15.57 -34.96
C VAL A 825 5.96 -15.26 -34.15
N THR A 826 6.80 -14.39 -34.67
CA THR A 826 8.01 -13.94 -33.99
C THR A 826 7.76 -12.62 -33.28
N LEU A 827 8.26 -12.52 -32.05
CA LEU A 827 8.18 -11.34 -31.20
C LEU A 827 9.59 -10.77 -31.04
N LYS A 828 9.77 -9.51 -31.40
CA LYS A 828 11.04 -8.79 -31.24
C LYS A 828 10.82 -7.46 -30.53
N GLY A 829 11.69 -7.14 -29.58
CA GLY A 829 11.67 -5.87 -28.86
C GLY A 829 12.85 -5.73 -27.91
N GLU A 830 12.79 -4.74 -27.03
CA GLU A 830 13.74 -4.57 -25.92
C GLU A 830 12.93 -4.31 -24.64
N LEU A 831 13.15 -5.12 -23.62
CA LEU A 831 12.65 -4.89 -22.27
C LEU A 831 13.56 -3.85 -21.60
N GLY A 832 12.98 -2.93 -20.85
CA GLY A 832 13.74 -1.90 -20.16
C GLY A 832 13.92 -0.57 -20.92
N SER A 833 13.33 -0.44 -22.11
CA SER A 833 13.49 0.76 -22.96
C SER A 833 12.67 1.97 -22.48
N ASP A 834 11.44 1.75 -22.02
CA ASP A 834 10.56 2.80 -21.49
C ASP A 834 10.82 3.08 -20.00
N ASN A 835 11.20 2.04 -19.24
CA ASN A 835 11.61 2.12 -17.84
C ASN A 835 12.74 1.10 -17.60
N ILE A 836 13.90 1.55 -17.13
CA ILE A 836 15.07 0.69 -16.84
C ILE A 836 14.68 -0.40 -15.83
N LEU A 837 15.02 -1.67 -16.11
CA LEU A 837 14.71 -2.78 -15.20
C LEU A 837 15.62 -2.77 -13.97
N SER A 838 15.02 -2.84 -12.78
CA SER A 838 15.72 -2.94 -11.50
C SER A 838 16.41 -4.29 -11.33
N ASP A 839 17.40 -4.41 -10.44
CA ASP A 839 17.88 -5.72 -10.03
C ASP A 839 16.82 -6.44 -9.20
N GLY A 840 16.51 -7.69 -9.52
CA GLY A 840 15.44 -8.46 -8.89
C GLY A 840 14.81 -9.45 -9.86
N THR A 841 13.88 -10.26 -9.35
CA THR A 841 13.12 -11.19 -10.18
C THR A 841 12.00 -10.45 -10.89
N HIS A 842 12.03 -10.48 -12.21
CA HIS A 842 11.03 -9.94 -13.10
C HIS A 842 10.20 -11.06 -13.71
N THR A 843 8.96 -10.74 -14.09
CA THR A 843 8.04 -11.70 -14.69
C THR A 843 7.63 -11.22 -16.07
N LEU A 844 7.97 -12.01 -17.10
CA LEU A 844 7.53 -11.78 -18.48
C LEU A 844 6.45 -12.78 -18.82
N THR A 845 5.27 -12.29 -19.20
CA THR A 845 4.14 -13.10 -19.62
C THR A 845 3.77 -12.79 -21.06
N ILE A 846 3.67 -13.83 -21.88
CA ILE A 846 3.18 -13.73 -23.27
C ILE A 846 1.86 -14.49 -23.34
N ASN A 847 0.78 -13.77 -23.62
CA ASN A 847 -0.54 -14.31 -23.91
C ASN A 847 -0.74 -14.30 -25.43
N TYR A 848 -1.35 -15.36 -25.96
CA TYR A 848 -1.60 -15.51 -27.38
C TYR A 848 -2.74 -16.50 -27.62
N SER A 849 -3.34 -16.45 -28.80
CA SER A 849 -4.28 -17.46 -29.26
C SER A 849 -4.04 -17.81 -30.72
N ASP A 850 -4.47 -19.00 -31.11
CA ASP A 850 -4.70 -19.32 -32.51
C ASP A 850 -6.09 -18.86 -32.99
N THR A 851 -6.29 -18.94 -34.29
CA THR A 851 -7.54 -18.60 -35.00
C THR A 851 -8.69 -19.57 -34.71
N ALA A 852 -8.40 -20.72 -34.11
CA ALA A 852 -9.41 -21.65 -33.59
C ALA A 852 -9.78 -21.35 -32.12
N GLY A 853 -9.16 -20.34 -31.50
CA GLY A 853 -9.46 -19.89 -30.15
C GLY A 853 -8.66 -20.61 -29.05
N ASN A 854 -7.69 -21.46 -29.39
CA ASN A 854 -6.84 -22.10 -28.40
C ASN A 854 -5.85 -21.06 -27.87
N LYS A 855 -5.97 -20.76 -26.58
CA LYS A 855 -5.16 -19.76 -25.89
C LYS A 855 -3.94 -20.41 -25.27
N GLY A 856 -2.80 -19.76 -25.43
CA GLY A 856 -1.56 -20.09 -24.74
C GLY A 856 -1.11 -18.91 -23.88
N THR A 857 -0.57 -19.25 -22.72
CA THR A 857 0.17 -18.31 -21.89
C THR A 857 1.49 -18.96 -21.55
N ARG A 858 2.58 -18.20 -21.69
CA ARG A 858 3.85 -18.56 -21.07
C ARG A 858 4.32 -17.42 -20.23
N THR A 859 4.52 -17.73 -18.96
CA THR A 859 5.21 -16.86 -18.02
C THR A 859 6.59 -17.44 -17.79
N ILE A 860 7.59 -16.60 -17.91
CA ILE A 860 8.93 -16.90 -17.43
C ILE A 860 9.29 -15.89 -16.36
N THR A 861 10.15 -16.31 -15.46
CA THR A 861 10.83 -15.37 -14.58
C THR A 861 12.25 -15.19 -15.07
N PHE A 862 12.85 -14.04 -14.83
CA PHE A 862 14.28 -13.86 -14.99
C PHE A 862 14.73 -12.90 -13.91
N THR A 863 15.97 -13.04 -13.48
CA THR A 863 16.54 -12.17 -12.48
C THR A 863 17.46 -11.19 -13.17
N VAL A 864 17.18 -9.91 -13.06
CA VAL A 864 18.19 -8.89 -13.37
C VAL A 864 19.13 -8.85 -12.16
N ASP A 865 20.39 -9.18 -12.38
CA ASP A 865 21.46 -9.07 -11.39
C ASP A 865 22.63 -8.38 -12.08
N THR A 866 22.49 -7.06 -12.25
CA THR A 866 23.55 -6.21 -12.79
C THR A 866 24.71 -6.05 -11.79
N GLY A 867 24.62 -6.69 -10.63
CA GLY A 867 25.50 -6.44 -9.50
C GLY A 867 25.16 -5.13 -8.79
N ALA A 868 23.97 -4.59 -9.01
CA ALA A 868 23.50 -3.41 -8.30
C ALA A 868 23.11 -3.77 -6.86
N PRO A 869 23.15 -2.80 -5.95
CA PRO A 869 22.72 -3.00 -4.57
C PRO A 869 21.26 -3.50 -4.49
N GLN A 870 21.01 -4.51 -3.65
CA GLN A 870 19.67 -4.99 -3.31
C GLN A 870 19.46 -4.96 -1.80
N VAL A 871 18.27 -4.57 -1.34
CA VAL A 871 17.96 -4.47 0.09
C VAL A 871 17.11 -5.67 0.51
N ILE A 872 17.46 -6.26 1.65
CA ILE A 872 16.79 -7.42 2.26
C ILE A 872 16.47 -7.04 3.70
N ALA A 873 15.28 -7.41 4.18
CA ALA A 873 14.93 -7.29 5.59
C ALA A 873 14.36 -8.61 6.14
N SER A 874 14.63 -8.88 7.42
CA SER A 874 14.10 -10.03 8.15
C SER A 874 13.78 -9.63 9.60
N THR A 875 12.85 -10.35 10.24
CA THR A 875 12.50 -10.16 11.66
C THR A 875 12.32 -11.50 12.35
N ASP A 876 12.43 -11.55 13.68
CA ASP A 876 12.06 -12.76 14.44
C ASP A 876 10.56 -13.05 14.30
N ALA A 877 10.20 -14.26 13.88
CA ALA A 877 8.82 -14.62 13.56
C ALA A 877 7.91 -14.81 14.78
N VAL A 878 8.51 -14.99 15.96
CA VAL A 878 7.80 -15.21 17.22
C VAL A 878 8.46 -14.45 18.38
N VAL A 879 7.68 -14.03 19.37
CA VAL A 879 8.17 -13.33 20.56
C VAL A 879 7.36 -13.73 21.79
N VAL A 880 7.99 -13.88 22.96
CA VAL A 880 7.27 -14.04 24.24
C VAL A 880 6.81 -12.68 24.75
N GLU A 881 5.71 -12.61 25.50
CA GLU A 881 5.24 -11.33 26.07
C GLU A 881 6.34 -10.68 26.94
N GLY A 882 6.61 -9.38 26.71
CA GLY A 882 7.72 -8.67 27.35
C GLY A 882 9.12 -9.00 26.80
N GLY A 883 9.22 -9.96 25.87
CA GLY A 883 10.45 -10.32 25.15
C GLY A 883 10.81 -9.32 24.06
N SER A 884 11.98 -9.50 23.44
CA SER A 884 12.46 -8.63 22.35
C SER A 884 12.40 -9.33 21.00
N VAL A 885 12.10 -8.55 19.96
CA VAL A 885 12.13 -8.94 18.55
C VAL A 885 13.11 -8.03 17.81
N THR A 886 13.90 -8.62 16.93
CA THR A 886 14.93 -7.95 16.19
C THR A 886 14.63 -7.98 14.69
N THR A 887 14.58 -6.80 14.09
CA THR A 887 14.48 -6.61 12.64
C THR A 887 15.85 -6.22 12.08
N THR A 888 16.33 -6.97 11.10
CA THR A 888 17.63 -6.76 10.46
C THR A 888 17.45 -6.31 9.02
N LEU A 889 18.14 -5.23 8.65
CA LEU A 889 18.28 -4.80 7.27
C LEU A 889 19.67 -5.15 6.76
N SER A 890 19.73 -5.71 5.56
CA SER A 890 20.97 -6.06 4.86
C SER A 890 20.94 -5.56 3.42
N VAL A 891 22.11 -5.28 2.87
CA VAL A 891 22.31 -4.89 1.48
C VAL A 891 23.20 -5.92 0.80
N LYS A 892 22.71 -6.57 -0.25
CA LYS A 892 23.51 -7.37 -1.18
C LYS A 892 24.20 -6.43 -2.17
N ASN A 893 25.46 -6.67 -2.51
CA ASN A 893 26.27 -5.86 -3.43
C ASN A 893 26.31 -4.33 -3.10
N PRO A 894 26.61 -3.93 -1.85
CA PRO A 894 26.56 -2.54 -1.40
C PRO A 894 27.62 -1.63 -2.03
N LYS A 895 28.60 -2.17 -2.77
CA LYS A 895 29.76 -1.43 -3.28
C LYS A 895 29.37 -0.16 -4.03
N ASN A 896 28.33 -0.22 -4.87
CA ASN A 896 27.87 0.92 -5.66
C ASN A 896 26.65 1.62 -5.04
N LEU A 897 26.25 1.28 -3.81
CA LEU A 897 25.14 1.94 -3.14
C LEU A 897 25.57 3.35 -2.75
N LYS A 898 25.00 4.37 -3.37
CA LYS A 898 25.28 5.77 -3.03
C LYS A 898 24.42 6.23 -1.85
N LYS A 899 23.12 5.95 -1.90
CA LYS A 899 22.16 6.39 -0.90
C LYS A 899 21.11 5.33 -0.65
N ILE A 900 20.64 5.22 0.59
CA ILE A 900 19.48 4.41 0.94
C ILE A 900 18.50 5.22 1.78
N TYR A 901 17.22 4.96 1.57
CA TYR A 901 16.08 5.48 2.30
C TYR A 901 15.17 4.30 2.64
N VAL A 902 14.92 4.08 3.92
CA VAL A 902 14.01 3.03 4.41
C VAL A 902 13.11 3.61 5.48
N ASP A 903 11.81 3.41 5.31
CA ASP A 903 10.77 3.90 6.21
C ASP A 903 9.81 2.75 6.54
N PHE A 904 9.93 2.20 7.75
CA PHE A 904 9.06 1.14 8.24
C PHE A 904 7.97 1.68 9.14
N GLU A 905 6.85 0.97 9.17
CA GLU A 905 5.75 1.14 10.12
C GLU A 905 5.68 -0.06 11.07
N TYR A 906 5.41 0.20 12.35
CA TYR A 906 5.15 -0.80 13.39
C TYR A 906 4.01 -0.32 14.32
N ASP A 907 3.33 -1.27 14.96
CA ASP A 907 2.22 -0.98 15.85
C ASP A 907 2.71 -0.57 17.26
N VAL A 908 2.57 0.71 17.60
CA VAL A 908 2.99 1.28 18.90
C VAL A 908 2.22 0.72 20.10
N THR A 909 1.02 0.15 19.88
CA THR A 909 0.22 -0.47 20.95
C THR A 909 0.75 -1.85 21.31
N LYS A 910 1.49 -2.49 20.39
CA LYS A 910 2.01 -3.85 20.54
C LYS A 910 3.52 -3.90 20.75
N LEU A 911 4.28 -2.99 20.14
CA LEU A 911 5.74 -2.96 20.22
C LEU A 911 6.25 -1.63 20.81
N GLU A 912 7.32 -1.74 21.60
CA GLU A 912 8.07 -0.63 22.16
C GLU A 912 9.51 -0.68 21.63
N PRO A 913 9.97 0.33 20.88
CA PRO A 913 11.32 0.30 20.33
C PRO A 913 12.38 0.45 21.43
N VAL A 914 13.52 -0.22 21.24
CA VAL A 914 14.67 -0.16 22.14
C VAL A 914 15.74 0.72 21.50
N ASP A 915 16.19 1.74 22.23
CA ASP A 915 17.28 2.60 21.76
C ASP A 915 18.61 1.85 21.74
N GLN A 916 19.21 1.74 20.56
CA GLN A 916 20.48 1.04 20.36
C GLN A 916 21.67 1.97 20.14
N ASP A 917 21.47 3.30 20.19
CA ASP A 917 22.55 4.29 20.15
C ASP A 917 22.19 5.51 21.00
N SER A 918 22.30 5.34 22.33
CA SER A 918 22.00 6.38 23.32
C SER A 918 22.91 7.60 23.29
N SER A 919 23.92 7.62 22.41
CA SER A 919 24.79 8.77 22.20
C SER A 919 24.18 9.83 21.27
N ALA A 920 23.15 9.47 20.49
CA ALA A 920 22.42 10.39 19.64
C ALA A 920 21.01 10.70 20.23
N PRO A 921 20.44 11.89 19.98
CA PRO A 921 19.11 12.22 20.49
C PRO A 921 17.99 11.33 19.93
N GLY A 922 17.11 10.85 20.82
CA GLY A 922 15.97 10.00 20.47
C GLY A 922 16.36 8.54 20.24
N ILE A 923 15.37 7.69 19.96
CA ILE A 923 15.57 6.24 19.83
C ILE A 923 16.17 5.93 18.46
N GLN A 924 17.29 5.20 18.45
CA GLN A 924 18.10 4.91 17.26
C GLN A 924 18.12 3.42 16.90
N ALA A 925 18.21 3.11 15.61
CA ALA A 925 18.58 1.78 15.15
C ALA A 925 20.11 1.58 15.27
N ALA A 926 20.57 0.36 15.51
CA ALA A 926 22.00 0.04 15.48
C ALA A 926 22.49 -0.03 14.04
N LEU A 927 23.18 1.03 13.59
CA LEU A 927 23.84 1.04 12.27
C LEU A 927 25.15 0.26 12.31
N GLU A 928 25.42 -0.48 11.23
CA GLU A 928 26.67 -1.20 11.07
C GLU A 928 27.85 -0.29 10.75
N SER A 929 29.07 -0.75 11.06
CA SER A 929 30.29 0.06 11.00
C SER A 929 30.55 0.69 9.63
N TRP A 930 30.21 0.02 8.53
CA TRP A 930 30.35 0.57 7.18
C TRP A 930 29.26 1.61 6.85
N ALA A 931 28.03 1.40 7.32
CA ALA A 931 26.92 2.32 7.13
C ALA A 931 27.15 3.63 7.91
N LYS A 932 27.75 3.54 9.11
CA LYS A 932 28.16 4.69 9.94
C LYS A 932 29.21 5.59 9.29
N LYS A 933 29.97 5.09 8.32
CA LYS A 933 30.95 5.89 7.55
C LYS A 933 30.26 6.75 6.47
N GLY A 934 29.01 6.43 6.11
CA GLY A 934 28.19 7.25 5.23
C GLY A 934 27.67 8.50 5.95
N THR A 935 27.07 9.40 5.19
CA THR A 935 26.40 10.58 5.76
C THR A 935 25.01 10.18 6.26
N ILE A 936 24.88 10.00 7.57
CA ILE A 936 23.60 9.68 8.22
C ILE A 936 22.71 10.93 8.16
N ILE A 937 21.72 10.92 7.26
CA ILE A 937 20.71 11.98 7.13
C ILE A 937 19.60 11.76 8.15
N ALA A 938 19.24 10.49 8.39
CA ALA A 938 18.29 10.09 9.40
C ALA A 938 18.65 8.70 9.92
N ASN A 939 18.68 8.58 11.24
CA ASN A 939 18.48 7.34 11.95
C ASN A 939 17.57 7.76 13.10
N ARG A 940 16.32 7.32 13.11
CA ARG A 940 15.38 7.64 14.19
C ARG A 940 14.19 6.71 14.16
N ILE A 941 13.70 6.42 15.36
CA ILE A 941 12.51 5.63 15.59
C ILE A 941 11.50 6.53 16.32
N ASP A 942 10.33 6.70 15.71
CA ASP A 942 9.21 7.47 16.23
C ASP A 942 8.30 6.53 17.05
N GLU A 943 8.41 6.63 18.37
CA GLU A 943 7.60 5.87 19.34
C GLU A 943 6.15 6.30 19.42
N LYS A 944 5.80 7.49 18.91
CA LYS A 944 4.43 8.04 18.97
C LYS A 944 3.60 7.65 17.76
N ASN A 945 4.22 7.61 16.58
CA ASN A 945 3.54 7.32 15.32
C ASN A 945 3.91 5.96 14.73
N GLY A 946 4.81 5.19 15.36
CA GLY A 946 5.11 3.83 14.93
C GLY A 946 5.94 3.77 13.67
N ARG A 947 6.96 4.64 13.53
CA ARG A 947 7.76 4.73 12.30
C ARG A 947 9.25 4.56 12.57
N VAL A 948 9.96 3.86 11.68
CA VAL A 948 11.43 3.76 11.71
C VAL A 948 11.97 4.34 10.42
N LEU A 949 12.76 5.41 10.50
CA LEU A 949 13.33 6.07 9.33
C LEU A 949 14.86 6.01 9.36
N ILE A 950 15.41 5.36 8.34
CA ILE A 950 16.85 5.24 8.10
C ILE A 950 17.16 5.83 6.73
N VAL A 951 17.94 6.90 6.69
CA VAL A 951 18.42 7.57 5.48
C VAL A 951 19.91 7.80 5.60
N ILE A 952 20.68 7.17 4.73
CA ILE A 952 22.14 7.26 4.73
C ILE A 952 22.60 7.52 3.30
N ASP A 953 23.39 8.56 3.13
CA ASP A 953 23.99 8.98 1.85
C ASP A 953 25.50 8.69 1.85
N ASN A 954 26.14 8.92 0.71
CA ASN A 954 27.58 8.69 0.52
C ASN A 954 28.04 7.27 0.92
N LEU A 955 27.24 6.25 0.63
CA LEU A 955 27.53 4.84 0.96
C LEU A 955 28.50 4.16 -0.04
N THR A 956 28.84 4.86 -1.12
CA THR A 956 29.62 4.31 -2.23
C THR A 956 30.99 3.82 -1.74
N ASN A 957 31.37 2.61 -2.16
CA ASN A 957 32.64 1.95 -1.84
C ASN A 957 32.90 1.78 -0.32
N LEU A 958 31.88 1.94 0.53
CA LEU A 958 32.05 1.78 1.99
C LEU A 958 31.98 0.33 2.45
N SER A 959 31.40 -0.57 1.64
CA SER A 959 31.43 -2.03 1.85
C SER A 959 31.70 -2.76 0.55
N THR A 960 32.54 -3.80 0.63
CA THR A 960 32.87 -4.70 -0.48
C THR A 960 32.33 -6.11 -0.27
N ALA A 961 31.56 -6.34 0.79
CA ALA A 961 30.99 -7.65 1.08
C ALA A 961 29.85 -7.96 0.10
N ASP A 962 29.71 -9.22 -0.32
CA ASP A 962 28.60 -9.65 -1.19
C ASP A 962 27.24 -9.40 -0.53
N MET A 963 27.19 -9.49 0.81
CA MET A 963 26.06 -9.11 1.64
C MET A 963 26.56 -8.41 2.89
N ALA A 964 26.08 -7.20 3.14
CA ALA A 964 26.44 -6.41 4.31
C ALA A 964 25.20 -6.05 5.10
N LYS A 965 25.16 -6.41 6.38
CA LYS A 965 24.13 -5.92 7.30
C LYS A 965 24.24 -4.40 7.39
N LEU A 966 23.14 -3.69 7.23
CA LEU A 966 23.08 -2.22 7.24
C LEU A 966 22.70 -1.69 8.62
N ALA A 967 21.62 -2.23 9.18
CA ALA A 967 21.06 -1.78 10.44
C ALA A 967 20.31 -2.91 11.15
N THR A 968 20.25 -2.81 12.47
CA THR A 968 19.41 -3.64 13.33
C THR A 968 18.47 -2.74 14.12
N ILE A 969 17.21 -3.15 14.23
CA ILE A 969 16.18 -2.46 15.01
C ILE A 969 15.64 -3.47 16.01
N THR A 970 15.62 -3.13 17.30
CA THR A 970 15.07 -4.01 18.34
C THR A 970 13.82 -3.39 18.94
N PHE A 971 12.77 -4.20 19.07
CA PHE A 971 11.55 -3.84 19.78
C PHE A 971 11.33 -4.79 20.95
N LYS A 972 10.62 -4.32 21.96
CA LYS A 972 10.09 -5.09 23.07
C LYS A 972 8.58 -5.26 22.91
N ALA A 973 8.08 -6.48 23.03
CA ALA A 973 6.64 -6.74 23.02
C ALA A 973 5.99 -6.17 24.28
N ARG A 974 4.95 -5.34 24.13
CA ARG A 974 4.18 -4.77 25.24
C ARG A 974 3.31 -5.85 25.90
N SER A 975 2.78 -5.55 27.09
CA SER A 975 1.84 -6.47 27.75
C SER A 975 0.53 -6.55 26.95
N GLY A 976 -0.04 -7.76 26.85
CA GLY A 976 -1.22 -8.02 26.02
C GLY A 976 -0.91 -8.22 24.52
N PHE A 977 0.36 -8.36 24.15
CA PHE A 977 0.77 -8.67 22.76
C PHE A 977 0.16 -10.00 22.28
N ASP A 978 -0.39 -10.01 21.07
CA ASP A 978 -0.96 -11.16 20.37
C ASP A 978 -0.21 -11.45 19.06
N GLU A 979 -0.34 -10.58 18.07
CA GLU A 979 0.34 -10.63 16.77
C GLU A 979 0.53 -9.21 16.22
N THR A 980 1.59 -8.98 15.46
CA THR A 980 1.76 -7.73 14.72
C THR A 980 2.60 -7.95 13.48
N GLN A 981 2.87 -6.88 12.75
CA GLN A 981 3.76 -6.89 11.60
C GLN A 981 4.51 -5.56 11.47
N ILE A 982 5.71 -5.64 10.90
CA ILE A 982 6.50 -4.47 10.50
C ILE A 982 6.40 -4.36 8.98
N LYS A 983 5.98 -3.20 8.48
CA LYS A 983 5.71 -2.97 7.06
C LYS A 983 6.63 -1.92 6.48
N LEU A 984 7.15 -2.16 5.28
CA LEU A 984 7.85 -1.12 4.55
C LEU A 984 6.84 -0.14 3.95
N HIS A 985 6.86 1.11 4.39
CA HIS A 985 6.06 2.18 3.80
C HIS A 985 6.73 2.76 2.55
N LEU A 986 8.05 2.96 2.59
CA LEU A 986 8.83 3.40 1.43
C LEU A 986 10.29 2.90 1.52
N GLY A 987 10.72 2.16 0.51
CA GLY A 987 12.12 1.81 0.27
C GLY A 987 12.60 2.46 -1.02
N ALA A 988 13.69 3.21 -0.94
CA ALA A 988 14.36 3.78 -2.11
C ALA A 988 15.88 3.80 -1.93
N MET A 989 16.59 3.69 -3.05
CA MET A 989 18.05 3.80 -3.07
C MET A 989 18.54 4.57 -4.29
N ILE A 990 19.76 5.08 -4.22
CA ILE A 990 20.48 5.62 -5.37
C ILE A 990 21.73 4.78 -5.52
N VAL A 991 21.98 4.32 -6.74
CA VAL A 991 23.17 3.55 -7.10
C VAL A 991 24.12 4.47 -7.88
N GLU A 992 25.40 4.43 -7.56
CA GLU A 992 26.42 5.19 -8.27
C GLU A 992 26.39 4.87 -9.78
N GLY A 993 26.50 5.91 -10.61
CA GLY A 993 26.37 5.80 -12.07
C GLY A 993 24.94 5.83 -12.60
N ARG A 994 23.91 5.71 -11.73
CA ARG A 994 22.50 5.83 -12.10
C ARG A 994 21.94 7.17 -11.61
N GLY A 995 21.54 8.04 -12.52
CA GLY A 995 21.10 9.42 -12.22
C GLY A 995 19.72 9.55 -11.55
N GLN A 996 19.04 8.44 -11.22
CA GLN A 996 17.69 8.43 -10.64
C GLN A 996 17.57 7.48 -9.45
N SER A 997 16.65 7.78 -8.53
CA SER A 997 16.33 6.92 -7.39
C SER A 997 15.53 5.69 -7.81
N GLN A 998 15.93 4.52 -7.33
CA GLN A 998 15.25 3.25 -7.54
C GLN A 998 14.42 2.91 -6.30
N ARG A 999 13.13 2.57 -6.48
CA ARG A 999 12.30 2.06 -5.38
C ARG A 999 12.45 0.55 -5.27
N PHE A 1000 12.30 0.03 -4.05
CA PHE A 1000 12.26 -1.41 -3.81
C PHE A 1000 11.16 -1.73 -2.79
N PRO A 1001 10.41 -2.83 -2.99
CA PRO A 1001 9.51 -3.36 -1.98
C PRO A 1001 10.24 -4.30 -1.01
N LEU A 1002 9.64 -4.54 0.16
CA LEU A 1002 9.99 -5.62 1.07
C LEU A 1002 8.69 -6.30 1.54
N PRO A 1003 8.70 -7.62 1.81
CA PRO A 1003 7.52 -8.31 2.32
C PRO A 1003 7.15 -7.82 3.73
N ASP A 1004 5.86 -7.91 4.08
CA ASP A 1004 5.38 -7.67 5.45
C ASP A 1004 6.02 -8.68 6.41
N MET A 1005 6.66 -8.18 7.46
CA MET A 1005 7.39 -8.99 8.43
C MET A 1005 6.52 -9.27 9.66
N LYS A 1006 5.87 -10.44 9.67
CA LYS A 1006 4.92 -10.85 10.73
C LYS A 1006 5.63 -11.37 11.99
N ILE A 1007 5.07 -11.03 13.15
CA ILE A 1007 5.55 -11.40 14.48
C ILE A 1007 4.36 -11.93 15.29
N ASN A 1008 4.46 -13.17 15.78
CA ASN A 1008 3.39 -13.83 16.55
C ASN A 1008 3.79 -14.02 18.03
N LEU A 1009 2.82 -14.07 18.94
CA LEU A 1009 3.08 -14.43 20.33
C LEU A 1009 3.49 -15.90 20.44
N ASP A 1010 4.60 -16.15 21.13
CA ASP A 1010 5.04 -17.48 21.50
C ASP A 1010 4.53 -17.89 22.89
N TYR A 1011 4.18 -19.17 23.05
CA TYR A 1011 3.75 -19.76 24.33
C TYR A 1011 4.77 -20.83 24.77
N PRO A 1012 5.74 -20.49 25.64
CA PRO A 1012 6.78 -21.42 26.07
C PRO A 1012 6.28 -22.54 26.99
N LEU A 1013 5.10 -22.38 27.60
CA LEU A 1013 4.48 -23.39 28.44
C LEU A 1013 3.35 -24.10 27.70
N ILE A 1014 3.21 -25.39 27.95
CA ILE A 1014 2.10 -26.21 27.46
C ILE A 1014 1.28 -26.62 28.68
N LEU A 1015 0.01 -26.20 28.73
CA LEU A 1015 -0.96 -26.62 29.74
C LEU A 1015 -1.89 -27.66 29.14
N LYS A 1016 -2.00 -28.81 29.80
CA LYS A 1016 -2.96 -29.88 29.48
C LYS A 1016 -3.89 -30.12 30.66
N ALA A 1017 -5.13 -30.47 30.38
CA ALA A 1017 -6.11 -30.87 31.38
C ALA A 1017 -6.69 -32.24 31.00
N GLU A 1018 -6.73 -33.15 31.96
CA GLU A 1018 -7.33 -34.49 31.85
C GLU A 1018 -8.38 -34.66 32.95
N GLY A 1019 -9.43 -35.47 32.73
CA GLY A 1019 -10.50 -35.69 33.72
C GLY A 1019 -11.42 -34.49 33.93
N ILE A 1020 -11.82 -33.81 32.87
CA ILE A 1020 -12.57 -32.53 32.89
C ILE A 1020 -14.10 -32.69 32.86
N LYS A 1021 -14.65 -33.89 33.09
CA LYS A 1021 -16.11 -34.07 33.12
C LYS A 1021 -16.69 -33.58 34.45
N PRO A 1022 -17.94 -33.07 34.48
CA PRO A 1022 -18.60 -32.67 35.73
C PRO A 1022 -18.54 -33.79 36.78
N GLY A 1023 -17.98 -33.46 37.96
CA GLY A 1023 -17.82 -34.40 39.08
C GLY A 1023 -16.56 -35.28 39.07
N GLU A 1024 -15.75 -35.27 37.99
CA GLU A 1024 -14.45 -35.97 37.97
C GLU A 1024 -13.33 -35.15 38.63
N THR A 1025 -12.27 -35.83 39.09
CA THR A 1025 -11.04 -35.17 39.54
C THR A 1025 -10.17 -34.85 38.33
N ALA A 1026 -9.92 -33.57 38.09
CA ALA A 1026 -9.07 -33.11 37.00
C ALA A 1026 -7.58 -33.16 37.36
N ILE A 1027 -6.75 -33.49 36.37
CA ILE A 1027 -5.29 -33.41 36.43
C ILE A 1027 -4.82 -32.35 35.44
N LEU A 1028 -4.25 -31.26 35.96
CA LEU A 1028 -3.64 -30.21 35.15
C LEU A 1028 -2.13 -30.43 35.11
N THR A 1029 -1.56 -30.51 33.91
CA THR A 1029 -0.12 -30.71 33.70
C THR A 1029 0.47 -29.52 32.94
N VAL A 1030 1.51 -28.91 33.48
CA VAL A 1030 2.28 -27.84 32.83
C VAL A 1030 3.68 -28.34 32.50
N THR A 1031 4.03 -28.31 31.20
CA THR A 1031 5.38 -28.61 30.72
C THR A 1031 5.97 -27.43 29.95
N ASP A 1032 7.28 -27.42 29.75
CA ASP A 1032 7.89 -26.60 28.71
C ASP A 1032 7.68 -27.23 27.31
N LYS A 1033 8.19 -26.59 26.27
CA LYS A 1033 8.13 -27.07 24.88
C LYS A 1033 8.90 -28.37 24.62
N ASN A 1034 9.84 -28.72 25.48
CA ASN A 1034 10.61 -29.96 25.40
C ASN A 1034 9.92 -31.10 26.17
N GLY A 1035 8.74 -30.84 26.75
CA GLY A 1035 7.97 -31.80 27.53
C GLY A 1035 8.47 -31.98 28.96
N GLN A 1036 9.39 -31.12 29.46
CA GLN A 1036 9.86 -31.20 30.84
C GLN A 1036 8.84 -30.57 31.80
N PRO A 1037 8.60 -31.18 32.97
CA PRO A 1037 7.65 -30.66 33.95
C PRO A 1037 8.10 -29.31 34.50
N VAL A 1038 7.15 -28.39 34.67
CA VAL A 1038 7.43 -27.04 35.22
C VAL A 1038 6.88 -26.94 36.63
N GLU A 1039 7.77 -27.08 37.61
CA GLU A 1039 7.43 -26.93 39.03
C GLU A 1039 7.03 -25.50 39.39
N GLY A 1040 6.00 -25.36 40.22
CA GLY A 1040 5.55 -24.08 40.77
C GLY A 1040 5.02 -23.10 39.73
N ALA A 1041 4.52 -23.59 38.59
CA ALA A 1041 3.74 -22.83 37.64
C ALA A 1041 2.36 -22.52 38.22
N GLU A 1042 1.94 -21.28 38.11
CA GLU A 1042 0.67 -20.78 38.61
C GLU A 1042 -0.42 -20.95 37.56
N ILE A 1043 -1.56 -21.52 37.92
CA ILE A 1043 -2.70 -21.74 37.03
C ILE A 1043 -3.83 -20.79 37.42
N TYR A 1044 -4.33 -20.07 36.44
CA TYR A 1044 -5.34 -19.02 36.56
C TYR A 1044 -6.63 -19.48 35.88
N LEU A 1045 -7.76 -19.05 36.43
CA LEU A 1045 -9.08 -19.22 35.84
C LEU A 1045 -9.51 -17.92 35.16
N ASN A 1046 -9.96 -18.00 33.91
CA ASN A 1046 -10.41 -16.87 33.10
C ASN A 1046 -9.41 -15.70 33.16
N ASP A 1047 -9.92 -14.50 33.39
CA ASP A 1047 -9.15 -13.25 33.51
C ASP A 1047 -8.84 -12.88 34.97
N LEU A 1048 -8.95 -13.83 35.92
CA LEU A 1048 -8.70 -13.54 37.33
C LEU A 1048 -7.22 -13.20 37.56
N THR A 1049 -6.97 -12.24 38.45
CA THR A 1049 -5.64 -11.70 38.73
C THR A 1049 -4.85 -12.50 39.76
N TYR A 1050 -5.43 -13.56 40.31
CA TYR A 1050 -4.80 -14.46 41.28
C TYR A 1050 -4.83 -15.90 40.77
N SER A 1051 -3.80 -16.67 41.13
CA SER A 1051 -3.72 -18.08 40.77
C SER A 1051 -4.57 -18.94 41.71
N PHE A 1052 -5.23 -19.95 41.14
CA PHE A 1052 -6.02 -20.92 41.90
C PHE A 1052 -5.18 -22.12 42.32
N TRP A 1053 -4.21 -22.50 41.47
CA TRP A 1053 -3.35 -23.64 41.73
C TRP A 1053 -1.91 -23.35 41.39
N ARG A 1054 -1.03 -24.17 41.99
CA ARG A 1054 0.39 -24.17 41.69
C ARG A 1054 0.86 -25.60 41.47
N THR A 1055 1.60 -25.84 40.39
CA THR A 1055 2.09 -27.18 40.07
C THR A 1055 3.14 -27.67 41.06
N ASP A 1056 3.13 -28.98 41.32
CA ASP A 1056 4.15 -29.69 42.09
C ASP A 1056 5.46 -29.91 41.31
N ALA A 1057 6.42 -30.62 41.89
CA ALA A 1057 7.70 -30.96 41.26
C ALA A 1057 7.58 -31.77 39.95
N ASN A 1058 6.44 -32.41 39.70
CA ASN A 1058 6.14 -33.12 38.46
C ASN A 1058 5.36 -32.25 37.46
N GLY A 1059 5.21 -30.96 37.73
CA GLY A 1059 4.45 -30.04 36.88
C GLY A 1059 2.94 -30.28 36.95
N LYS A 1060 2.42 -30.92 38.00
CA LYS A 1060 1.01 -31.34 38.09
C LYS A 1060 0.22 -30.64 39.20
N VAL A 1061 -1.08 -30.52 38.96
CA VAL A 1061 -2.11 -30.16 39.95
C VAL A 1061 -3.23 -31.19 39.83
N VAL A 1062 -3.70 -31.70 40.97
CA VAL A 1062 -4.87 -32.58 41.04
C VAL A 1062 -5.98 -31.83 41.76
N THR A 1063 -7.14 -31.65 41.14
CA THR A 1063 -8.24 -30.87 41.72
C THR A 1063 -9.62 -31.31 41.21
N ASN A 1064 -10.60 -31.36 42.11
CA ASN A 1064 -12.02 -31.52 41.77
C ASN A 1064 -12.77 -30.17 41.70
N ILE A 1065 -12.11 -29.07 42.05
CA ILE A 1065 -12.74 -27.73 42.05
C ILE A 1065 -12.99 -27.27 40.61
N LEU A 1066 -12.09 -27.60 39.68
CA LEU A 1066 -12.21 -27.19 38.28
C LEU A 1066 -13.50 -27.69 37.64
N THR A 1067 -13.82 -28.97 37.81
CA THR A 1067 -15.02 -29.62 37.24
C THR A 1067 -16.31 -29.24 37.97
N GLN A 1068 -16.22 -28.76 39.22
CA GLN A 1068 -17.36 -28.18 39.94
C GLN A 1068 -17.71 -26.77 39.47
N LEU A 1069 -16.77 -26.04 38.88
CA LEU A 1069 -16.96 -24.67 38.40
C LEU A 1069 -17.50 -24.60 36.97
N MET A 1070 -17.63 -25.72 36.26
CA MET A 1070 -18.07 -25.79 34.85
C MET A 1070 -19.60 -25.75 34.65
N ASP A 1071 -20.37 -25.23 35.61
CA ASP A 1071 -21.84 -25.20 35.57
C ASP A 1071 -22.37 -24.03 34.69
N GLY A 1072 -22.46 -24.26 33.37
CA GLY A 1072 -23.24 -23.44 32.42
C GLY A 1072 -22.55 -22.24 31.75
N GLU A 1073 -21.31 -21.88 32.10
CA GLU A 1073 -20.53 -20.81 31.46
C GLU A 1073 -19.15 -21.34 30.99
N PRO A 1074 -18.63 -20.91 29.82
CA PRO A 1074 -17.34 -21.38 29.32
C PRO A 1074 -16.20 -20.97 30.26
N LEU A 1075 -15.54 -21.98 30.84
CA LEU A 1075 -14.42 -21.81 31.75
C LEU A 1075 -13.10 -21.89 30.97
N SER A 1076 -12.11 -21.09 31.31
CA SER A 1076 -10.79 -21.16 30.69
C SER A 1076 -9.69 -21.18 31.73
N ILE A 1077 -8.63 -21.92 31.44
CA ILE A 1077 -7.43 -21.98 32.29
C ILE A 1077 -6.19 -21.62 31.49
N TRP A 1078 -5.21 -21.03 32.17
CA TRP A 1078 -3.89 -20.77 31.61
C TRP A 1078 -2.83 -20.80 32.71
N ALA A 1079 -1.59 -21.14 32.34
CA ALA A 1079 -0.47 -21.27 33.26
C ALA A 1079 0.56 -20.14 33.06
N LYS A 1080 1.21 -19.74 34.16
CA LYS A 1080 2.28 -18.75 34.19
C LYS A 1080 3.43 -19.21 35.09
N LYS A 1081 4.68 -19.02 34.64
CA LYS A 1081 5.88 -19.12 35.48
C LYS A 1081 6.82 -17.97 35.15
N GLY A 1082 6.92 -16.99 36.05
CA GLY A 1082 7.64 -15.74 35.74
C GLY A 1082 7.02 -15.03 34.53
N ASN A 1083 7.78 -14.83 33.46
CA ASN A 1083 7.31 -14.23 32.20
C ASN A 1083 6.81 -15.25 31.16
N LEU A 1084 6.90 -16.55 31.45
CA LEU A 1084 6.46 -17.60 30.54
C LEU A 1084 4.97 -17.87 30.75
N LYS A 1085 4.23 -18.04 29.64
CA LYS A 1085 2.79 -18.33 29.64
C LYS A 1085 2.46 -19.54 28.78
N SER A 1086 1.37 -20.22 29.11
CA SER A 1086 0.71 -21.17 28.21
C SER A 1086 -0.36 -20.48 27.40
N LYS A 1087 -0.73 -21.09 26.26
CA LYS A 1087 -1.98 -20.72 25.59
C LYS A 1087 -3.16 -20.97 26.54
N ARG A 1088 -4.19 -20.15 26.45
CA ARG A 1088 -5.45 -20.35 27.19
C ARG A 1088 -6.15 -21.60 26.66
N LEU A 1089 -6.48 -22.51 27.56
CA LEU A 1089 -7.26 -23.70 27.29
C LEU A 1089 -8.70 -23.42 27.70
N VAL A 1090 -9.60 -23.31 26.72
CA VAL A 1090 -11.04 -23.16 26.99
C VAL A 1090 -11.61 -24.56 27.21
N LEU A 1091 -12.25 -24.73 28.36
CA LEU A 1091 -12.98 -25.92 28.77
C LEU A 1091 -14.45 -25.64 28.49
N VAL A 1092 -14.98 -26.29 27.47
CA VAL A 1092 -16.38 -26.19 27.06
C VAL A 1092 -17.08 -27.47 27.52
N GLU A 1093 -18.32 -27.37 27.96
CA GLU A 1093 -19.18 -28.53 28.21
C GLU A 1093 -19.61 -29.21 26.89
#